data_AF-A0A8H8PAA3-F1
#
_entry.id   AF-A0A8H8PAA3-F1
#
_cell.length_a   1.000
_cell.length_b   1.000
_cell.length_c   1.000
_cell.angle_alpha   90.00
_cell.angle_beta   90.00
_cell.angle_gamma   90.00
#
_symmetry.space_group_name_H-M   'P 1'
#
loop_
_entity.id
_entity.type
_entity.pdbx_description
1 polymer ?
#
loop_
_entity_poly.entity_id
_entity_poly.type
_entity_poly.pdbx_seq_one_letter_code
_entity_poly.pdbx_strand_id
1 'polypeptide(L)'
;MDPTFATSGTERNRLPAFKDLPLKPEYPPHAAWGVWGEKDELGTVNNITPETIAAASKEIKLGMSIPLNWAMDQPTYPFYDRKGFHQEHIAKTPRIVNDDIIHFNTQCSSQWDSLRHFGYQAEKVFYNGLKQETLLSDPFITTNGIHNWAKTGIVGRGVLLDFYAYAQRHNLNYDPFSQHGASLDQIKAVQAEQGVEIRGGDILLIRFGFIAQYTTLSDERKREVAKVPHTWAGMEQSKEFLEWFWDNRFAALAGDTPAFEMYPPRGDFMLHPFILSGFGCPLGEMFDLERLAKECAAAQRWSFFFTSAPLNIPGGVASPPNAIAIFKRQHMSAGSHPAYEMDVFRNSNVFMMRAYDHSHVTCRPFQNISELSTIILAGMMGQYAFAVFWGAIIDSIGPHACSLAASALFLFSWSTFAYLVANSLGSPTILAALFFTAGVGRVASYFSSIFASRSKKKSGLATSVPLALSGLSPLVLSYVAGPWILGICSDRHSYYGHGGNGNSKHGHDCYGIPGHAESVAAAQVRFISIAGTLAKLCTGPLADWICPPVDEGPTLVCWCGPVRPDPKKGMNRMLIPAMCLTILASVYAYTAVCITSADQLWILSVGTGLAYGASWAVLPSITSVIWGARNLGRNFGILSYAPLVGTPIFTYVYAWTSEEGRDWRMMFLISVASVAAALVWCGMLWRRWSGLL
;
A
#
# COMPACT_ATOMS: atom_id res chain seq x y z
N MET A 1 1.52 33.59 -7.79
CA MET A 1 1.62 33.31 -9.23
C MET A 1 0.77 34.36 -9.93
N ASP A 2 1.39 35.24 -10.72
CA ASP A 2 0.68 36.17 -11.60
C ASP A 2 0.40 35.41 -12.93
N PRO A 3 -0.86 35.26 -13.36
CA PRO A 3 -1.23 34.38 -14.47
C PRO A 3 -1.18 35.05 -15.86
N THR A 4 -0.43 36.14 -16.04
CA THR A 4 -0.55 37.02 -17.22
C THR A 4 0.40 36.74 -18.40
N PHE A 5 1.10 35.60 -18.46
CA PHE A 5 1.82 35.16 -19.67
C PHE A 5 1.41 33.74 -20.11
N ALA A 6 0.16 33.61 -20.55
CA ALA A 6 -0.28 32.48 -21.36
C ALA A 6 0.00 32.77 -22.85
N THR A 7 1.24 32.56 -23.30
CA THR A 7 1.57 32.46 -24.72
C THR A 7 1.46 31.00 -25.17
N SER A 8 0.88 30.80 -26.35
CA SER A 8 0.50 29.51 -26.95
C SER A 8 1.65 28.47 -27.01
N GLY A 9 1.31 27.22 -26.72
CA GLY A 9 2.21 26.10 -26.38
C GLY A 9 3.13 25.52 -27.46
N THR A 10 3.63 26.31 -28.42
CA THR A 10 4.59 25.83 -29.44
C THR A 10 5.93 26.57 -29.46
N GLU A 11 6.10 27.69 -28.74
CA GLU A 11 7.34 28.49 -28.66
C GLU A 11 8.02 28.51 -27.27
N ARG A 12 7.75 27.55 -26.36
CA ARG A 12 8.64 27.30 -25.20
C ARG A 12 9.93 26.63 -25.67
N ASN A 13 10.67 27.40 -26.48
CA ASN A 13 11.78 27.05 -27.33
C ASN A 13 12.90 26.32 -26.57
N ARG A 14 13.59 25.44 -27.30
CA ARG A 14 14.73 24.63 -26.85
C ARG A 14 15.68 25.45 -25.95
N LEU A 15 15.96 24.97 -24.73
CA LEU A 15 17.07 25.48 -23.93
C LEU A 15 18.34 25.55 -24.79
N PRO A 16 19.19 26.58 -24.63
CA PRO A 16 20.46 26.68 -25.36
C PRO A 16 21.30 25.44 -25.10
N ALA A 17 22.10 25.01 -26.08
CA ALA A 17 23.07 23.96 -25.83
C ALA A 17 24.20 24.51 -24.95
N PHE A 18 24.90 23.65 -24.22
CA PHE A 18 25.97 24.07 -23.32
C PHE A 18 27.05 24.91 -24.04
N LYS A 19 27.37 24.56 -25.28
CA LYS A 19 28.31 25.31 -26.14
C LYS A 19 27.90 26.76 -26.42
N ASP A 20 26.62 27.08 -26.27
CA ASP A 20 26.05 28.41 -26.50
C ASP A 20 26.02 29.25 -25.20
N LEU A 21 26.51 28.68 -24.08
CA LEU A 21 26.64 29.39 -22.80
C LEU A 21 28.04 30.00 -22.62
N PRO A 22 28.14 31.22 -22.07
CA PRO A 22 27.04 32.03 -21.54
C PRO A 22 26.26 32.79 -22.62
N LEU A 23 25.00 33.15 -22.33
CA LEU A 23 24.15 33.91 -23.25
C LEU A 23 24.63 35.34 -23.52
N LYS A 24 25.40 35.91 -22.59
CA LYS A 24 26.01 37.23 -22.73
C LYS A 24 27.50 37.15 -22.40
N PRO A 25 28.39 37.82 -23.16
CA PRO A 25 29.83 37.75 -22.93
C PRO A 25 30.29 38.23 -21.55
N GLU A 26 29.53 39.10 -20.90
CA GLU A 26 29.82 39.62 -19.55
C GLU A 26 29.47 38.66 -18.41
N TYR A 27 28.73 37.57 -18.69
CA TYR A 27 28.39 36.58 -17.69
C TYR A 27 29.57 35.62 -17.44
N PRO A 28 29.67 35.03 -16.24
CA PRO A 28 30.72 34.07 -15.94
C PRO A 28 30.77 32.90 -16.95
N PRO A 29 31.94 32.27 -17.15
CA PRO A 29 32.09 31.18 -18.11
C PRO A 29 31.05 30.09 -17.90
N HIS A 30 30.39 29.67 -18.98
CA HIS A 30 29.36 28.62 -18.98
C HIS A 30 28.12 28.88 -18.11
N ALA A 31 27.90 30.12 -17.65
CA ALA A 31 26.72 30.45 -16.86
C ALA A 31 25.43 30.43 -17.71
N ALA A 32 24.39 29.78 -17.18
CA ALA A 32 23.06 29.70 -17.80
C ALA A 32 22.15 30.88 -17.42
N TRP A 33 22.73 32.02 -17.10
CA TRP A 33 21.99 33.16 -16.57
C TRP A 33 21.07 33.78 -17.61
N GLY A 34 19.90 34.20 -17.16
CA GLY A 34 18.85 34.76 -18.03
C GLY A 34 18.05 33.74 -18.84
N VAL A 35 18.40 32.44 -18.84
CA VAL A 35 17.68 31.38 -19.58
C VAL A 35 16.20 31.30 -19.17
N TRP A 36 15.92 31.38 -17.87
CA TRP A 36 14.55 31.42 -17.33
C TRP A 36 14.10 32.82 -16.91
N GLY A 37 14.83 33.85 -17.35
CA GLY A 37 14.61 35.26 -17.01
C GLY A 37 15.63 35.80 -15.99
N GLU A 38 15.89 37.11 -16.07
CA GLU A 38 16.93 37.80 -15.28
C GLU A 38 16.65 37.85 -13.76
N LYS A 39 15.42 37.53 -13.34
CA LYS A 39 15.00 37.50 -11.94
C LYS A 39 14.64 36.09 -11.48
N ASP A 40 15.00 35.07 -12.25
CA ASP A 40 14.78 33.70 -11.85
C ASP A 40 15.65 33.35 -10.63
N GLU A 41 15.07 32.57 -9.72
CA GLU A 41 15.72 32.08 -8.51
C GLU A 41 15.48 30.57 -8.31
N LEU A 42 14.90 29.89 -9.32
CA LEU A 42 14.67 28.45 -9.30
C LEU A 42 15.73 27.67 -10.08
N GLY A 43 16.28 28.27 -11.14
CA GLY A 43 17.29 27.68 -12.01
C GLY A 43 16.81 26.40 -12.70
N THR A 44 17.61 25.33 -12.68
CA THR A 44 17.28 24.08 -13.37
C THR A 44 16.00 23.41 -12.86
N VAL A 45 15.51 23.77 -11.67
CA VAL A 45 14.20 23.29 -11.17
C VAL A 45 13.07 23.70 -12.11
N ASN A 46 13.22 24.76 -12.92
CA ASN A 46 12.28 25.13 -13.98
C ASN A 46 12.13 24.05 -15.07
N ASN A 47 13.04 23.07 -15.16
CA ASN A 47 12.90 21.89 -16.04
C ASN A 47 11.81 20.92 -15.55
N ILE A 48 11.41 21.02 -14.29
CA ILE A 48 10.27 20.31 -13.73
C ILE A 48 9.01 21.10 -14.06
N THR A 49 8.14 20.49 -14.86
CA THR A 49 6.87 21.07 -15.32
C THR A 49 5.70 20.25 -14.76
N PRO A 50 4.47 20.79 -14.72
CA PRO A 50 3.29 20.01 -14.36
C PRO A 50 3.18 18.71 -15.17
N GLU A 51 3.55 18.74 -16.45
CA GLU A 51 3.54 17.59 -17.34
C GLU A 51 4.59 16.53 -16.94
N THR A 52 5.81 16.94 -16.59
CA THR A 52 6.85 15.99 -16.14
C THR A 52 6.54 15.41 -14.76
N ILE A 53 5.92 16.18 -13.84
CA ILE A 53 5.43 15.67 -12.55
C ILE A 53 4.33 14.62 -12.77
N ALA A 54 3.34 14.95 -13.61
CA ALA A 54 2.26 14.02 -13.93
C ALA A 54 2.79 12.75 -14.60
N ALA A 55 3.80 12.85 -15.47
CA ALA A 55 4.46 11.70 -16.07
C ALA A 55 5.22 10.87 -15.00
N ALA A 56 5.95 11.53 -14.09
CA ALA A 56 6.67 10.88 -13.00
C ALA A 56 5.73 10.13 -12.05
N SER A 57 4.48 10.55 -11.88
CA SER A 57 3.49 9.81 -11.06
C SER A 57 3.32 8.35 -11.50
N LYS A 58 3.59 8.04 -12.78
CA LYS A 58 3.56 6.67 -13.31
C LYS A 58 4.68 5.78 -12.77
N GLU A 59 5.70 6.36 -12.15
CA GLU A 59 6.73 5.62 -11.41
C GLU A 59 6.15 5.03 -10.10
N ILE A 60 5.13 5.68 -9.51
CA ILE A 60 4.42 5.23 -8.31
C ILE A 60 3.46 4.09 -8.66
N LYS A 61 3.81 2.87 -8.27
CA LYS A 61 2.95 1.69 -8.53
C LYS A 61 2.58 0.91 -7.28
N LEU A 62 3.49 0.82 -6.32
CA LEU A 62 3.31 -0.07 -5.17
C LEU A 62 3.34 0.64 -3.81
N GLY A 63 3.54 1.96 -3.80
CA GLY A 63 3.52 2.75 -2.58
C GLY A 63 4.71 2.52 -1.64
N MET A 64 5.81 1.91 -2.10
CA MET A 64 7.03 1.80 -1.30
C MET A 64 7.75 3.15 -1.27
N SER A 65 7.86 3.75 -0.09
CA SER A 65 8.65 4.95 0.17
C SER A 65 10.01 4.59 0.77
N ILE A 66 11.06 5.22 0.25
CA ILE A 66 12.44 5.09 0.70
C ILE A 66 12.92 6.51 1.05
N PRO A 67 13.05 6.84 2.35
CA PRO A 67 13.70 8.08 2.77
C PRO A 67 15.16 8.08 2.31
N LEU A 68 15.63 9.23 1.83
CA LEU A 68 17.01 9.41 1.35
C LEU A 68 17.82 10.34 2.27
N ASN A 69 17.26 10.68 3.44
CA ASN A 69 17.96 11.46 4.44
C ASN A 69 18.79 10.52 5.30
N TRP A 70 20.06 10.85 5.46
CA TRP A 70 20.87 10.32 6.54
C TRP A 70 20.40 10.93 7.87
N ALA A 71 20.78 10.30 8.97
CA ALA A 71 20.40 10.81 10.28
C ALA A 71 21.15 12.12 10.57
N MET A 72 20.47 13.07 11.22
CA MET A 72 21.04 14.41 11.45
C MET A 72 22.29 14.40 12.34
N ASP A 73 22.47 13.37 13.16
CA ASP A 73 23.66 13.11 13.97
C ASP A 73 24.79 12.41 13.17
N GLN A 74 24.62 12.26 11.86
CA GLN A 74 25.60 11.68 10.95
C GLN A 74 26.09 12.70 9.91
N PRO A 75 27.38 12.63 9.53
CA PRO A 75 28.44 11.80 10.12
C PRO A 75 28.68 12.15 11.60
N THR A 76 29.01 11.13 12.41
CA THR A 76 29.27 11.27 13.86
C THR A 76 30.23 12.42 14.20
N TYR A 77 31.23 12.64 13.34
CA TYR A 77 32.12 13.80 13.38
C TYR A 77 31.89 14.60 12.11
N PRO A 78 31.27 15.80 12.18
CA PRO A 78 31.02 16.64 11.02
C PRO A 78 32.31 17.03 10.30
N PHE A 79 32.25 17.08 8.98
CA PHE A 79 33.36 17.52 8.14
C PHE A 79 33.45 19.05 8.07
N TYR A 80 34.60 19.54 7.57
CA TYR A 80 34.87 20.98 7.35
C TYR A 80 34.70 21.87 8.60
N ASP A 81 35.06 21.34 9.78
CA ASP A 81 34.93 22.03 11.08
C ASP A 81 33.51 22.57 11.37
N ARG A 82 32.49 21.96 10.77
CA ARG A 82 31.08 22.32 10.96
C ARG A 82 30.61 21.90 12.36
N LYS A 83 29.67 22.67 12.92
CA LYS A 83 28.98 22.28 14.15
C LYS A 83 28.04 21.10 13.85
N GLY A 84 28.15 20.05 14.66
CA GLY A 84 27.27 18.89 14.57
C GLY A 84 25.86 19.14 15.08
N PHE A 85 25.03 18.11 15.00
CA PHE A 85 23.67 18.14 15.51
C PHE A 85 23.63 18.01 17.03
N HIS A 86 22.89 18.90 17.67
CA HIS A 86 22.60 18.89 19.10
C HIS A 86 21.09 19.03 19.30
N GLN A 87 20.51 18.17 20.14
CA GLN A 87 19.09 18.18 20.50
C GLN A 87 18.95 18.29 22.02
N GLU A 88 18.22 19.31 22.48
CA GLU A 88 17.86 19.50 23.88
C GLU A 88 16.38 19.14 24.07
N HIS A 89 16.07 18.22 24.99
CA HIS A 89 14.69 17.86 25.31
C HIS A 89 14.16 18.67 26.50
N ILE A 90 12.96 19.23 26.36
CA ILE A 90 12.29 20.08 27.34
C ILE A 90 10.98 19.42 27.79
N ALA A 91 10.96 18.86 29.00
CA ALA A 91 9.73 18.33 29.60
C ALA A 91 8.87 19.45 30.20
N LYS A 92 7.56 19.50 29.86
CA LYS A 92 6.60 20.52 30.32
C LYS A 92 5.79 20.08 31.55
N THR A 93 6.49 19.68 32.62
CA THR A 93 5.92 19.27 33.91
C THR A 93 4.97 20.33 34.48
N PRO A 94 3.81 19.95 35.09
CA PRO A 94 3.36 18.60 35.40
C PRO A 94 2.64 17.87 34.25
N ARG A 95 2.49 18.50 33.08
CA ARG A 95 1.90 17.83 31.92
C ARG A 95 2.90 16.86 31.31
N ILE A 96 2.42 15.73 30.81
CA ILE A 96 3.23 14.74 30.08
C ILE A 96 3.36 15.21 28.63
N VAL A 97 4.11 16.29 28.42
CA VAL A 97 4.35 16.95 27.13
C VAL A 97 5.84 17.26 27.02
N ASN A 98 6.44 17.04 25.85
CA ASN A 98 7.85 17.34 25.58
C ASN A 98 7.95 18.28 24.38
N ASP A 99 8.74 19.35 24.53
CA ASP A 99 9.30 20.12 23.41
C ASP A 99 10.77 19.71 23.23
N ASP A 100 11.39 20.12 22.13
CA ASP A 100 12.84 20.09 21.98
C ASP A 100 13.37 21.33 21.25
N ILE A 101 14.68 21.54 21.38
CA ILE A 101 15.43 22.55 20.63
C ILE A 101 16.54 21.83 19.88
N ILE A 102 16.61 22.05 18.57
CA ILE A 102 17.67 21.52 17.71
C ILE A 102 18.61 22.64 17.28
N HIS A 103 19.92 22.38 17.37
CA HIS A 103 20.99 23.25 16.91
C HIS A 103 21.93 22.45 16.00
N PHE A 104 22.11 22.89 14.77
CA PHE A 104 22.97 22.22 13.79
C PHE A 104 23.41 23.19 12.70
N ASN A 105 24.53 22.89 12.04
CA ASN A 105 24.88 23.53 10.77
C ASN A 105 24.08 22.85 9.65
N THR A 106 23.44 23.61 8.75
CA THR A 106 22.53 23.03 7.73
C THR A 106 23.23 22.19 6.67
N GLN A 107 24.56 22.15 6.70
CA GLN A 107 25.45 21.32 5.87
C GLN A 107 26.15 20.21 6.69
N CYS A 108 25.65 19.85 7.88
CA CYS A 108 26.31 18.85 8.73
C CYS A 108 25.92 17.40 8.41
N SER A 109 24.88 17.18 7.61
CA SER A 109 24.31 15.88 7.24
C SER A 109 23.73 15.97 5.82
N SER A 110 22.88 15.02 5.40
CA SER A 110 22.21 15.12 4.09
C SER A 110 21.62 16.50 3.89
N GLN A 111 21.88 17.10 2.73
CA GLN A 111 21.59 18.51 2.49
C GLN A 111 21.29 18.79 1.01
N TRP A 112 20.46 19.80 0.76
CA TRP A 112 20.47 20.56 -0.49
C TRP A 112 21.18 21.88 -0.27
N ASP A 113 22.15 22.17 -1.13
CA ASP A 113 22.80 23.47 -1.21
C ASP A 113 22.04 24.40 -2.13
N SER A 114 21.78 25.62 -1.65
CA SER A 114 21.07 26.63 -2.42
C SER A 114 22.01 27.40 -3.34
N LEU A 115 21.43 28.19 -4.25
CA LEU A 115 22.17 28.90 -5.29
C LEU A 115 23.08 30.02 -4.76
N ARG A 116 23.07 30.24 -3.44
CA ARG A 116 23.95 31.16 -2.70
C ARG A 116 24.96 30.45 -1.78
N HIS A 117 25.13 29.13 -1.93
CA HIS A 117 26.11 28.35 -1.15
C HIS A 117 27.54 28.52 -1.68
N PHE A 118 27.73 28.27 -2.98
CA PHE A 118 29.06 28.29 -3.60
C PHE A 118 29.05 29.11 -4.89
N GLY A 119 29.74 30.25 -4.86
CA GLY A 119 29.82 31.21 -5.96
C GLY A 119 31.01 30.98 -6.89
N TYR A 120 30.99 31.68 -8.02
CA TYR A 120 32.19 31.85 -8.85
C TYR A 120 33.27 32.57 -8.05
N GLN A 121 34.44 31.94 -7.94
CA GLN A 121 35.50 32.43 -7.06
C GLN A 121 36.20 33.69 -7.60
N ALA A 122 36.42 33.77 -8.92
CA ALA A 122 37.07 34.93 -9.55
C ALA A 122 36.15 36.16 -9.58
N GLU A 123 34.91 35.98 -9.99
CA GLU A 123 33.91 37.04 -10.15
C GLU A 123 33.19 37.40 -8.84
N LYS A 124 33.26 36.54 -7.81
CA LYS A 124 32.62 36.71 -6.48
C LYS A 124 31.10 36.90 -6.55
N VAL A 125 30.47 36.14 -7.44
CA VAL A 125 29.04 36.20 -7.74
C VAL A 125 28.41 34.82 -7.67
N PHE A 126 27.13 34.81 -7.32
CA PHE A 126 26.25 33.66 -7.29
C PHE A 126 25.27 33.72 -8.47
N TYR A 127 24.36 32.74 -8.55
CA TYR A 127 23.37 32.64 -9.63
C TYR A 127 22.65 33.96 -9.95
N ASN A 128 22.52 34.24 -11.25
CA ASN A 128 21.93 35.48 -11.80
C ASN A 128 22.54 36.79 -11.22
N GLY A 129 23.83 36.80 -10.92
CA GLY A 129 24.60 38.02 -10.64
C GLY A 129 24.55 38.53 -9.21
N LEU A 130 24.01 37.74 -8.26
CA LEU A 130 24.00 38.10 -6.85
C LEU A 130 25.44 38.18 -6.31
N LYS A 131 25.88 39.35 -5.82
CA LYS A 131 27.24 39.56 -5.32
C LYS A 131 27.41 39.12 -3.87
N GLN A 132 28.57 38.56 -3.54
CA GLN A 132 28.94 38.25 -2.15
C GLN A 132 28.86 39.47 -1.22
N GLU A 133 29.30 40.63 -1.69
CA GLU A 133 29.25 41.88 -0.92
C GLU A 133 27.81 42.26 -0.54
N THR A 134 26.87 42.13 -1.48
CA THR A 134 25.45 42.40 -1.24
C THR A 134 24.89 41.47 -0.17
N LEU A 135 25.24 40.18 -0.23
CA LEU A 135 24.84 39.19 0.80
C LEU A 135 25.35 39.51 2.20
N LEU A 136 26.54 40.09 2.29
CA LEU A 136 27.15 40.48 3.57
C LEU A 136 26.61 41.82 4.10
N SER A 137 26.24 42.73 3.20
CA SER A 137 25.77 44.07 3.56
C SER A 137 24.29 44.12 3.96
N ASP A 138 23.45 43.27 3.38
CA ASP A 138 22.01 43.24 3.63
C ASP A 138 21.60 41.95 4.36
N PRO A 139 21.34 41.99 5.68
CA PRO A 139 20.94 40.81 6.42
C PRO A 139 19.52 40.31 6.08
N PHE A 140 18.72 41.11 5.35
CA PHE A 140 17.34 40.78 4.96
C PHE A 140 17.25 40.22 3.55
N ILE A 141 18.35 40.16 2.80
CA ILE A 141 18.33 39.64 1.43
C ILE A 141 18.06 38.14 1.41
N THR A 142 16.95 37.77 0.78
CA THR A 142 16.50 36.38 0.68
C THR A 142 16.81 35.73 -0.66
N THR A 143 17.30 36.51 -1.64
CA THR A 143 17.60 36.07 -3.00
C THR A 143 18.43 34.79 -3.03
N ASN A 144 18.10 33.88 -3.93
CA ASN A 144 18.76 32.58 -4.13
C ASN A 144 18.71 31.64 -2.90
N GLY A 145 17.85 31.93 -1.92
CA GLY A 145 17.70 31.12 -0.72
C GLY A 145 16.80 29.90 -0.91
N ILE A 146 17.01 28.87 -0.09
CA ILE A 146 16.32 27.57 -0.16
C ILE A 146 14.78 27.64 -0.15
N HIS A 147 14.20 28.67 0.49
CA HIS A 147 12.76 28.90 0.53
C HIS A 147 12.08 28.97 -0.85
N ASN A 148 12.80 29.32 -1.92
CA ASN A 148 12.23 29.35 -3.26
C ASN A 148 11.84 27.95 -3.74
N TRP A 149 12.64 26.93 -3.42
CA TRP A 149 12.31 25.53 -3.71
C TRP A 149 11.31 24.95 -2.70
N ALA A 150 11.27 25.44 -1.45
CA ALA A 150 10.28 25.00 -0.47
C ALA A 150 8.84 25.36 -0.85
N LYS A 151 8.62 26.40 -1.68
CA LYS A 151 7.29 26.83 -2.15
C LYS A 151 6.59 25.78 -3.02
N THR A 152 7.34 25.06 -3.84
CA THR A 152 6.82 24.06 -4.80
C THR A 152 7.28 22.64 -4.49
N GLY A 153 8.35 22.49 -3.71
CA GLY A 153 9.11 21.26 -3.57
C GLY A 153 9.97 20.98 -4.81
N ILE A 154 10.88 20.02 -4.67
CA ILE A 154 11.60 19.39 -5.78
C ILE A 154 10.93 18.03 -6.00
N VAL A 155 10.00 18.00 -6.95
CA VAL A 155 9.11 16.85 -7.18
C VAL A 155 9.18 16.45 -8.64
N GLY A 156 9.50 15.19 -8.94
CA GLY A 156 9.68 14.77 -10.32
C GLY A 156 10.10 13.31 -10.46
N ARG A 157 10.74 12.97 -11.57
CA ARG A 157 11.33 11.65 -11.77
C ARG A 157 12.77 11.67 -11.28
N GLY A 158 13.10 10.78 -10.34
CA GLY A 158 14.47 10.53 -9.92
C GLY A 158 15.07 9.38 -10.72
N VAL A 159 16.37 9.47 -11.00
CA VAL A 159 17.17 8.39 -11.61
C VAL A 159 18.42 8.14 -10.77
N LEU A 160 18.74 6.87 -10.51
CA LEU A 160 19.92 6.48 -9.74
C LEU A 160 20.97 5.82 -10.64
N LEU A 161 22.17 6.41 -10.71
CA LEU A 161 23.35 5.78 -11.29
C LEU A 161 24.25 5.22 -10.17
N ASP A 162 24.38 3.90 -10.09
CA ASP A 162 25.10 3.22 -9.01
C ASP A 162 26.54 2.89 -9.42
N PHE A 163 27.38 3.93 -9.39
CA PHE A 163 28.80 3.81 -9.74
C PHE A 163 29.54 2.90 -8.76
N TYR A 164 29.20 2.92 -7.46
CA TYR A 164 29.89 2.08 -6.48
C TYR A 164 29.73 0.59 -6.76
N ALA A 165 28.50 0.14 -7.03
CA ALA A 165 28.27 -1.27 -7.38
C ALA A 165 28.94 -1.64 -8.72
N TYR A 166 28.97 -0.72 -9.69
CA TYR A 166 29.70 -0.89 -10.94
C TYR A 166 31.22 -1.05 -10.69
N ALA A 167 31.83 -0.17 -9.91
CA ALA A 167 33.25 -0.24 -9.57
C ALA A 167 33.62 -1.58 -8.93
N GLN A 168 32.77 -2.10 -8.05
CA GLN A 168 32.94 -3.43 -7.45
C GLN A 168 32.81 -4.57 -8.48
N ARG A 169 31.78 -4.56 -9.33
CA ARG A 169 31.59 -5.60 -10.37
C ARG A 169 32.72 -5.65 -11.38
N HIS A 170 33.28 -4.48 -11.72
CA HIS A 170 34.37 -4.33 -12.69
C HIS A 170 35.77 -4.34 -12.05
N ASN A 171 35.87 -4.62 -10.75
CA ASN A 171 37.13 -4.69 -9.99
C ASN A 171 38.02 -3.44 -10.16
N LEU A 172 37.41 -2.25 -10.17
CA LEU A 172 38.15 -1.00 -10.20
C LEU A 172 38.85 -0.80 -8.84
N ASN A 173 40.07 -0.25 -8.87
CA ASN A 173 40.74 0.20 -7.65
C ASN A 173 40.07 1.49 -7.16
N TYR A 174 39.03 1.33 -6.34
CA TYR A 174 38.15 2.39 -5.91
C TYR A 174 37.99 2.39 -4.39
N ASP A 175 38.32 3.52 -3.76
CA ASP A 175 38.12 3.78 -2.35
C ASP A 175 37.38 5.12 -2.17
N PRO A 176 36.15 5.12 -1.62
CA PRO A 176 35.39 6.33 -1.30
C PRO A 176 36.13 7.38 -0.46
N PHE A 177 37.18 7.01 0.28
CA PHE A 177 38.02 7.91 1.08
C PHE A 177 39.31 8.35 0.38
N SER A 178 39.44 8.08 -0.92
CA SER A 178 40.61 8.44 -1.74
C SER A 178 40.26 9.53 -2.76
N GLN A 179 41.29 10.17 -3.34
CA GLN A 179 41.12 11.19 -4.39
C GLN A 179 40.79 10.52 -5.75
N HIS A 180 39.69 9.78 -5.82
CA HIS A 180 39.23 9.07 -7.02
C HIS A 180 38.08 9.81 -7.70
N GLY A 181 38.24 10.14 -8.98
CA GLY A 181 37.22 10.77 -9.80
C GLY A 181 36.54 9.76 -10.71
N ALA A 182 35.23 9.62 -10.60
CA ALA A 182 34.43 8.87 -11.56
C ALA A 182 34.32 9.69 -12.85
N SER A 183 34.90 9.20 -13.94
CA SER A 183 34.87 9.87 -15.25
C SER A 183 33.48 9.81 -15.89
N LEU A 184 33.16 10.75 -16.78
CA LEU A 184 31.89 10.75 -17.51
C LEU A 184 31.68 9.45 -18.32
N ASP A 185 32.74 8.88 -18.90
CA ASP A 185 32.65 7.64 -19.66
C ASP A 185 32.25 6.46 -18.77
N GLN A 186 32.76 6.41 -17.54
CA GLN A 186 32.31 5.41 -16.56
C GLN A 186 30.85 5.64 -16.14
N ILE A 187 30.43 6.89 -15.94
CA ILE A 187 29.03 7.20 -15.62
C ILE A 187 28.09 6.79 -16.78
N LYS A 188 28.49 7.02 -18.03
CA LYS A 188 27.76 6.54 -19.20
C LYS A 188 27.77 5.01 -19.31
N ALA A 189 28.85 4.34 -18.93
CA ALA A 189 28.90 2.89 -18.85
C ALA A 189 27.94 2.33 -17.79
N VAL A 190 27.88 2.97 -16.61
CA VAL A 190 26.89 2.67 -15.56
C VAL A 190 25.48 2.84 -16.10
N GLN A 191 25.18 3.97 -16.75
CA GLN A 191 23.88 4.23 -17.35
C GLN A 191 23.49 3.14 -18.36
N ALA A 192 24.43 2.72 -19.22
CA ALA A 192 24.21 1.69 -20.22
C ALA A 192 23.97 0.31 -19.59
N GLU A 193 24.76 -0.08 -18.59
CA GLU A 193 24.61 -1.35 -17.87
C GLU A 193 23.28 -1.42 -17.11
N GLN A 194 22.84 -0.31 -16.53
CA GLN A 194 21.57 -0.21 -15.82
C GLN A 194 20.36 -0.06 -16.75
N GLY A 195 20.56 0.18 -18.05
CA GLY A 195 19.50 0.40 -19.02
C GLY A 195 18.67 1.67 -18.74
N VAL A 196 19.29 2.73 -18.22
CA VAL A 196 18.60 3.97 -17.84
C VAL A 196 18.46 4.91 -19.04
N GLU A 197 17.21 5.19 -19.40
CA GLU A 197 16.87 6.28 -20.30
C GLU A 197 16.71 7.58 -19.50
N ILE A 198 17.58 8.56 -19.74
CA ILE A 198 17.49 9.90 -19.16
C ILE A 198 16.43 10.72 -19.90
N ARG A 199 15.68 11.53 -19.15
CA ARG A 199 14.67 12.45 -19.66
C ARG A 199 14.89 13.84 -19.09
N GLY A 200 14.51 14.87 -19.85
CA GLY A 200 14.54 16.24 -19.36
C GLY A 200 13.67 16.42 -18.12
N GLY A 201 14.20 17.13 -17.13
CA GLY A 201 13.58 17.32 -15.81
C GLY A 201 13.86 16.21 -14.80
N ASP A 202 14.69 15.22 -15.15
CA ASP A 202 15.12 14.19 -14.19
C ASP A 202 15.96 14.79 -13.04
N ILE A 203 15.84 14.16 -11.88
CA ILE A 203 16.66 14.42 -10.70
C ILE A 203 17.71 13.32 -10.66
N LEU A 204 18.97 13.68 -10.91
CA LEU A 204 20.07 12.74 -11.02
C LEU A 204 20.67 12.44 -9.64
N LEU A 205 20.65 11.17 -9.26
CA LEU A 205 21.29 10.67 -8.06
C LEU A 205 22.46 9.76 -8.48
N ILE A 206 23.66 10.01 -7.97
CA ILE A 206 24.84 9.17 -8.22
C ILE A 206 25.34 8.60 -6.89
N ARG A 207 25.44 7.27 -6.81
CA ARG A 207 25.97 6.58 -5.63
C ARG A 207 27.45 6.24 -5.81
N PHE A 208 28.28 6.84 -4.98
CA PHE A 208 29.72 6.68 -4.90
C PHE A 208 30.15 5.77 -3.74
N GLY A 209 29.25 5.39 -2.81
CA GLY A 209 29.51 4.38 -1.78
C GLY A 209 30.13 4.92 -0.49
N PHE A 210 30.14 6.24 -0.30
CA PHE A 210 30.73 6.87 0.89
C PHE A 210 30.01 6.44 2.17
N ILE A 211 28.69 6.55 2.22
CA ILE A 211 27.88 6.15 3.39
C ILE A 211 28.00 4.63 3.64
N ALA A 212 28.02 3.84 2.56
CA ALA A 212 28.21 2.39 2.62
C ALA A 212 29.48 2.02 3.41
N GLN A 213 30.59 2.69 3.12
CA GLN A 213 31.87 2.40 3.78
C GLN A 213 31.98 3.09 5.15
N TYR A 214 31.53 4.35 5.28
CA TYR A 214 31.60 5.12 6.52
C TYR A 214 30.87 4.44 7.68
N THR A 215 29.71 3.83 7.42
CA THR A 215 28.93 3.13 8.44
C THR A 215 29.63 1.88 9.00
N THR A 216 30.61 1.34 8.28
CA THR A 216 31.41 0.17 8.71
C THR A 216 32.67 0.52 9.49
N LEU A 217 33.06 1.80 9.52
CA LEU A 217 34.28 2.26 10.19
C LEU A 217 34.17 2.18 11.72
N SER A 218 35.29 1.91 12.39
CA SER A 218 35.42 2.09 13.84
C SER A 218 35.31 3.57 14.21
N ASP A 219 35.00 3.86 15.47
CA ASP A 219 34.90 5.24 15.96
C ASP A 219 36.23 6.00 15.80
N GLU A 220 37.36 5.34 16.06
CA GLU A 220 38.70 5.91 15.88
C GLU A 220 38.92 6.31 14.42
N ARG A 221 38.56 5.43 13.49
CA ARG A 221 38.72 5.71 12.06
C ARG A 221 37.78 6.82 11.59
N LYS A 222 36.57 6.91 12.13
CA LYS A 222 35.66 8.04 11.85
C LYS A 222 36.24 9.38 12.30
N ARG A 223 36.88 9.42 13.48
CA ARG A 223 37.60 10.62 13.96
C ARG A 223 38.77 10.99 13.06
N GLU A 224 39.52 9.99 12.56
CA GLU A 224 40.63 10.23 11.63
C GLU A 224 40.14 10.81 10.30
N VAL A 225 39.10 10.21 9.73
CA VAL A 225 38.49 10.64 8.47
C VAL A 225 37.91 12.06 8.58
N ALA A 226 37.46 12.46 9.77
CA ALA A 226 36.96 13.83 10.00
C ALA A 226 38.05 14.89 10.14
N LYS A 227 39.34 14.53 10.19
CA LYS A 227 40.43 15.51 10.27
C LYS A 227 40.74 16.09 8.90
N VAL A 228 41.03 17.39 8.88
CA VAL A 228 41.55 18.12 7.71
C VAL A 228 43.04 17.72 7.49
N PRO A 229 43.52 17.57 6.24
CA PRO A 229 42.80 17.76 4.98
C PRO A 229 41.88 16.58 4.64
N HIS A 230 40.72 16.91 4.09
CA HIS A 230 39.73 15.94 3.64
C HIS A 230 40.13 15.33 2.29
N THR A 231 39.76 14.07 2.08
CA THR A 231 39.95 13.38 0.80
C THR A 231 38.77 12.47 0.52
N TRP A 232 38.07 12.70 -0.59
CA TRP A 232 36.84 12.01 -0.96
C TRP A 232 36.85 11.63 -2.43
N ALA A 233 36.30 10.45 -2.72
CA ALA A 233 35.94 10.12 -4.08
C ALA A 233 34.65 10.85 -4.48
N GLY A 234 34.44 11.01 -5.78
CA GLY A 234 33.24 11.65 -6.30
C GLY A 234 33.27 11.78 -7.82
N MET A 235 32.43 12.65 -8.34
CA MET A 235 32.44 12.97 -9.77
C MET A 235 33.76 13.64 -10.18
N GLU A 236 34.38 13.19 -11.28
CA GLU A 236 35.55 13.85 -11.86
C GLU A 236 35.17 15.21 -12.45
N GLN A 237 35.95 16.24 -12.12
CA GLN A 237 35.75 17.58 -12.65
C GLN A 237 36.14 17.63 -14.13
N SER A 238 35.15 17.83 -15.00
CA SER A 238 35.35 17.89 -16.44
C SER A 238 34.31 18.79 -17.11
N LYS A 239 34.69 19.44 -18.21
CA LYS A 239 33.76 20.27 -19.00
C LYS A 239 32.72 19.38 -19.68
N GLU A 240 33.14 18.18 -20.10
CA GLU A 240 32.31 17.17 -20.74
C GLU A 240 31.17 16.72 -19.83
N PHE A 241 31.41 16.60 -18.51
CA PHE A 241 30.34 16.31 -17.56
C PHE A 241 29.34 17.46 -17.45
N LEU A 242 29.80 18.71 -17.38
CA LEU A 242 28.92 19.88 -17.35
C LEU A 242 28.06 19.98 -18.62
N GLU A 243 28.66 19.74 -19.78
CA GLU A 243 27.97 19.69 -21.07
C GLU A 243 26.90 18.58 -21.09
N TRP A 244 27.28 17.36 -20.72
CA TRP A 244 26.35 16.24 -20.65
C TRP A 244 25.20 16.50 -19.66
N PHE A 245 25.50 17.07 -18.49
CA PHE A 245 24.48 17.38 -17.49
C PHE A 245 23.49 18.42 -18.01
N TRP A 246 23.99 19.53 -18.56
CA TRP A 246 23.17 20.62 -19.08
C TRP A 246 22.31 20.18 -20.26
N ASP A 247 22.91 19.51 -21.24
CA ASP A 247 22.22 19.12 -22.48
C ASP A 247 21.15 18.04 -22.24
N ASN A 248 21.29 17.22 -21.20
CA ASN A 248 20.24 16.28 -20.75
C ASN A 248 19.13 16.96 -19.93
N ARG A 249 19.29 18.23 -19.57
CA ARG A 249 18.28 19.07 -18.88
C ARG A 249 17.85 18.50 -17.53
N PHE A 250 18.80 18.00 -16.75
CA PHE A 250 18.53 17.60 -15.37
C PHE A 250 18.01 18.79 -14.56
N ALA A 251 17.16 18.50 -13.56
CA ALA A 251 16.58 19.50 -12.69
C ALA A 251 17.35 19.68 -11.39
N ALA A 252 17.98 18.63 -10.89
CA ALA A 252 18.78 18.62 -9.68
C ALA A 252 19.81 17.48 -9.72
N LEU A 253 20.85 17.61 -8.90
CA LEU A 253 21.96 16.66 -8.82
C LEU A 253 22.28 16.34 -7.37
N ALA A 254 22.32 15.07 -6.98
CA ALA A 254 22.81 14.70 -5.65
C ALA A 254 23.64 13.42 -5.64
N GLY A 255 24.43 13.26 -4.59
CA GLY A 255 25.20 12.05 -4.31
C GLY A 255 25.31 11.76 -2.83
N ASP A 256 25.97 10.66 -2.51
CA ASP A 256 26.15 10.17 -1.14
C ASP A 256 27.49 10.61 -0.51
N THR A 257 28.30 11.42 -1.20
CA THR A 257 29.60 11.90 -0.73
C THR A 257 29.51 13.29 -0.07
N PRO A 258 30.49 13.69 0.77
CA PRO A 258 30.51 15.00 1.44
C PRO A 258 30.81 16.22 0.58
N ALA A 259 31.08 16.03 -0.72
CA ALA A 259 31.41 17.11 -1.65
C ALA A 259 30.75 16.92 -3.03
N PHE A 260 30.01 15.82 -3.26
CA PHE A 260 29.59 15.32 -4.57
C PHE A 260 30.74 15.02 -5.58
N GLU A 261 31.58 16.01 -5.91
CA GLU A 261 32.78 15.90 -6.72
C GLU A 261 33.98 15.34 -5.93
N MET A 262 34.96 14.81 -6.65
CA MET A 262 36.21 14.33 -6.06
C MET A 262 36.95 15.46 -5.33
N TYR A 263 37.47 15.21 -4.14
CA TYR A 263 38.21 16.20 -3.37
C TYR A 263 39.54 15.65 -2.83
N PRO A 264 40.66 16.41 -2.87
CA PRO A 264 40.81 17.72 -3.51
C PRO A 264 40.71 17.63 -5.05
N PRO A 265 40.40 18.72 -5.76
CA PRO A 265 40.43 18.73 -7.21
C PRO A 265 41.88 18.55 -7.72
N ARG A 266 42.05 17.98 -8.93
CA ARG A 266 43.37 17.78 -9.56
C ARG A 266 43.97 19.08 -10.15
N GLY A 267 43.22 20.18 -10.09
CA GLY A 267 43.61 21.52 -10.55
C GLY A 267 42.61 22.56 -10.04
N ASP A 268 42.51 23.71 -10.69
CA ASP A 268 41.64 24.82 -10.24
C ASP A 268 40.17 24.66 -10.66
N PHE A 269 39.85 23.68 -11.50
CA PHE A 269 38.51 23.46 -12.02
C PHE A 269 37.67 22.65 -11.02
N MET A 270 36.58 23.25 -10.54
CA MET A 270 35.60 22.66 -9.62
C MET A 270 34.21 22.63 -10.26
N LEU A 271 33.39 21.62 -9.97
CA LEU A 271 32.02 21.55 -10.49
C LEU A 271 31.05 22.45 -9.71
N HIS A 272 31.23 22.59 -8.39
CA HIS A 272 30.38 23.40 -7.51
C HIS A 272 29.95 24.77 -8.07
N PRO A 273 30.86 25.68 -8.46
CA PRO A 273 30.46 27.01 -8.93
C PRO A 273 29.64 26.96 -10.22
N PHE A 274 29.91 26.01 -11.13
CA PHE A 274 29.15 25.87 -12.37
C PHE A 274 27.77 25.24 -12.13
N ILE A 275 27.67 24.20 -11.29
CA ILE A 275 26.39 23.55 -11.00
C ILE A 275 25.47 24.50 -10.21
N LEU A 276 25.94 25.02 -9.07
CA LEU A 276 25.12 25.88 -8.21
C LEU A 276 24.92 27.26 -8.84
N SER A 277 26.01 28.01 -9.01
CA SER A 277 25.92 29.42 -9.43
C SER A 277 25.83 29.59 -10.94
N GLY A 278 26.40 28.71 -11.75
CA GLY A 278 26.33 28.79 -13.20
C GLY A 278 24.95 28.38 -13.73
N PHE A 279 24.54 27.15 -13.45
CA PHE A 279 23.30 26.57 -13.97
C PHE A 279 22.08 26.91 -13.12
N GLY A 280 22.27 27.30 -11.86
CA GLY A 280 21.16 27.44 -10.92
C GLY A 280 20.63 26.08 -10.48
N CYS A 281 21.49 25.08 -10.29
CA CYS A 281 21.08 23.72 -9.99
C CYS A 281 21.21 23.39 -8.49
N PRO A 282 20.17 22.84 -7.84
CA PRO A 282 20.31 22.23 -6.52
C PRO A 282 21.38 21.15 -6.54
N LEU A 283 22.35 21.25 -5.63
CA LEU A 283 23.39 20.24 -5.40
C LEU A 283 23.15 19.57 -4.04
N GLY A 284 23.05 18.25 -4.05
CA GLY A 284 22.76 17.46 -2.86
C GLY A 284 23.93 16.60 -2.43
N GLU A 285 24.24 16.63 -1.15
CA GLU A 285 25.38 15.93 -0.56
C GLU A 285 24.90 14.96 0.53
N MET A 286 25.67 13.87 0.71
CA MET A 286 25.44 12.87 1.75
C MET A 286 24.01 12.29 1.77
N PHE A 287 23.37 12.13 0.61
CA PHE A 287 22.08 11.42 0.53
C PHE A 287 22.28 9.95 0.86
N ASP A 288 21.43 9.37 1.73
CA ASP A 288 21.46 7.93 2.01
C ASP A 288 20.81 7.16 0.85
N LEU A 289 21.68 6.66 -0.05
CA LEU A 289 21.29 5.90 -1.23
C LEU A 289 21.40 4.38 -1.02
N GLU A 290 21.73 3.89 0.17
CA GLU A 290 22.04 2.47 0.39
C GLU A 290 20.81 1.58 0.20
N ARG A 291 19.70 1.94 0.84
CA ARG A 291 18.44 1.22 0.66
C ARG A 291 17.91 1.42 -0.76
N LEU A 292 18.06 2.63 -1.31
CA LEU A 292 17.62 2.95 -2.67
C LEU A 292 18.30 2.05 -3.71
N ALA A 293 19.62 1.95 -3.66
CA ALA A 293 20.41 1.14 -4.58
C ALA A 293 20.06 -0.35 -4.50
N LYS A 294 19.89 -0.87 -3.28
CA LYS A 294 19.45 -2.26 -3.07
C LYS A 294 18.09 -2.53 -3.71
N GLU A 295 17.12 -1.64 -3.51
CA GLU A 295 15.78 -1.78 -4.08
C GLU A 295 15.76 -1.56 -5.60
N CYS A 296 16.57 -0.64 -6.14
CA CYS A 296 16.75 -0.47 -7.59
C CYS A 296 17.34 -1.72 -8.24
N ALA A 297 18.39 -2.28 -7.65
CA ALA A 297 19.03 -3.51 -8.13
C ALA A 297 18.08 -4.71 -8.04
N ALA A 298 17.37 -4.85 -6.92
CA ALA A 298 16.31 -5.83 -6.73
C ALA A 298 15.23 -5.73 -7.80
N ALA A 299 14.85 -4.49 -8.14
CA ALA A 299 13.80 -4.20 -9.07
C ALA A 299 14.27 -4.06 -10.53
N GLN A 300 15.55 -4.31 -10.83
CA GLN A 300 16.18 -4.04 -12.13
C GLN A 300 15.65 -2.75 -12.79
N ARG A 301 15.50 -1.70 -11.97
CA ARG A 301 14.90 -0.43 -12.36
C ARG A 301 15.53 0.66 -11.53
N TRP A 302 16.02 1.67 -12.22
CA TRP A 302 16.83 2.73 -11.65
C TRP A 302 16.17 4.10 -11.79
N SER A 303 14.85 4.12 -12.01
CA SER A 303 14.01 5.31 -12.03
C SER A 303 12.85 5.16 -11.04
N PHE A 304 12.45 6.27 -10.43
CA PHE A 304 11.41 6.32 -9.40
C PHE A 304 10.77 7.71 -9.34
N PHE A 305 9.65 7.83 -8.64
CA PHE A 305 9.11 9.15 -8.30
C PHE A 305 9.94 9.70 -7.14
N PHE A 306 10.37 10.95 -7.26
CA PHE A 306 11.16 11.63 -6.24
C PHE A 306 10.39 12.84 -5.72
N THR A 307 10.42 13.02 -4.40
CA THR A 307 9.90 14.22 -3.75
C THR A 307 10.87 14.68 -2.67
N SER A 308 11.08 15.98 -2.59
CA SER A 308 11.88 16.64 -1.56
C SER A 308 11.28 17.98 -1.22
N ALA A 309 11.18 18.26 0.08
CA ALA A 309 10.62 19.48 0.62
C ALA A 309 11.60 20.08 1.65
N PRO A 310 12.58 20.90 1.21
CA PRO A 310 13.52 21.54 2.12
C PRO A 310 12.79 22.47 3.09
N LEU A 311 13.44 22.79 4.22
CA LEU A 311 12.92 23.74 5.21
C LEU A 311 12.65 25.10 4.56
N ASN A 312 11.51 25.69 4.88
CA ASN A 312 11.12 27.01 4.39
C ASN A 312 11.85 28.12 5.18
N ILE A 313 13.14 28.30 4.88
CA ILE A 313 14.02 29.29 5.52
C ILE A 313 14.33 30.41 4.52
N PRO A 314 13.70 31.60 4.64
CA PRO A 314 14.01 32.73 3.78
C PRO A 314 15.51 33.07 3.82
N GLY A 315 16.14 33.14 2.65
CA GLY A 315 17.60 33.37 2.55
C GLY A 315 18.49 32.20 2.98
N GLY A 316 17.94 31.02 3.29
CA GLY A 316 18.71 29.86 3.73
C GLY A 316 19.73 29.37 2.68
N VAL A 317 20.95 29.08 3.14
CA VAL A 317 22.09 28.65 2.29
C VAL A 317 22.07 27.15 2.00
N ALA A 318 21.52 26.34 2.90
CA ALA A 318 21.24 24.93 2.67
C ALA A 318 20.09 24.48 3.57
N SER A 319 19.61 23.28 3.33
CA SER A 319 18.61 22.64 4.18
C SER A 319 18.71 21.13 4.10
N PRO A 320 18.39 20.40 5.19
CA PRO A 320 18.09 18.98 5.10
C PRO A 320 17.07 18.73 3.98
N PRO A 321 17.27 17.70 3.14
CA PRO A 321 16.54 17.62 1.89
C PRO A 321 15.10 17.15 2.09
N ASN A 322 14.82 16.43 3.18
CA ASN A 322 13.53 15.77 3.41
C ASN A 322 13.09 14.99 2.15
N ALA A 323 14.02 14.20 1.61
CA ALA A 323 13.87 13.53 0.33
C ALA A 323 13.34 12.10 0.47
N ILE A 324 12.43 11.72 -0.42
CA ILE A 324 11.80 10.41 -0.48
C ILE A 324 11.76 9.96 -1.94
N ALA A 325 12.25 8.74 -2.19
CA ALA A 325 12.01 8.02 -3.43
C ALA A 325 10.82 7.06 -3.28
N ILE A 326 9.94 7.01 -4.28
CA ILE A 326 8.73 6.19 -4.27
C ILE A 326 8.74 5.23 -5.48
N PHE A 327 8.66 3.93 -5.19
CA PHE A 327 8.98 2.85 -6.14
C PHE A 327 7.81 2.06 -6.70
N LYS A 328 8.17 1.35 -7.79
CA LYS A 328 7.65 0.04 -8.18
C LYS A 328 8.61 -1.03 -7.65
N ARG A 329 8.17 -1.94 -6.78
CA ARG A 329 8.85 -3.23 -6.53
C ARG A 329 8.79 -4.02 -7.84
N GLN A 330 9.89 -4.59 -8.32
CA GLN A 330 9.76 -5.88 -9.00
C GLN A 330 9.87 -6.96 -7.95
N HIS A 331 9.07 -8.00 -8.08
CA HIS A 331 9.10 -9.15 -7.21
C HIS A 331 10.51 -9.80 -7.23
N MET A 332 11.33 -9.50 -6.23
CA MET A 332 12.42 -10.39 -5.82
C MET A 332 11.78 -11.72 -5.42
N SER A 333 12.19 -12.78 -6.10
CA SER A 333 11.86 -14.17 -5.78
C SER A 333 12.49 -14.56 -4.43
N ALA A 334 11.72 -14.43 -3.35
CA ALA A 334 11.87 -15.24 -2.14
C ALA A 334 10.55 -15.15 -1.36
N GLY A 335 9.95 -16.32 -1.11
CA GLY A 335 8.58 -16.50 -0.61
C GLY A 335 8.06 -15.44 0.35
N SER A 336 7.12 -14.62 -0.13
CA SER A 336 6.09 -13.92 0.67
C SER A 336 5.25 -13.07 -0.28
N HIS A 337 4.08 -13.60 -0.65
CA HIS A 337 3.12 -12.90 -1.52
C HIS A 337 2.53 -11.66 -0.81
N PRO A 338 2.53 -10.46 -1.41
CA PRO A 338 1.52 -9.46 -1.18
C PRO A 338 0.37 -9.75 -2.14
N ALA A 339 -0.56 -10.61 -1.74
CA ALA A 339 -1.85 -10.74 -2.40
C ALA A 339 -2.69 -9.51 -2.00
N TYR A 340 -2.57 -8.40 -2.74
CA TYR A 340 -3.44 -7.25 -2.53
C TYR A 340 -4.78 -7.47 -3.24
N GLU A 341 -5.74 -7.90 -2.42
CA GLU A 341 -7.15 -7.52 -2.40
C GLU A 341 -8.07 -7.85 -3.59
N MET A 342 -8.72 -9.00 -3.45
CA MET A 342 -10.15 -9.22 -3.73
C MET A 342 -10.75 -10.08 -2.60
N ASP A 343 -10.56 -9.64 -1.36
CA ASP A 343 -11.01 -10.33 -0.14
C ASP A 343 -12.44 -9.91 0.28
N VAL A 344 -13.28 -9.57 -0.70
CA VAL A 344 -14.64 -9.01 -0.50
C VAL A 344 -15.63 -10.08 -0.01
N PHE A 345 -15.25 -11.36 0.02
CA PHE A 345 -16.16 -12.48 0.28
C PHE A 345 -16.08 -13.12 1.67
N ARG A 346 -15.25 -12.61 2.58
CA ARG A 346 -14.96 -13.34 3.82
C ARG A 346 -15.60 -12.71 5.05
N ASN A 347 -16.37 -13.55 5.74
CA ASN A 347 -17.15 -13.31 6.96
C ASN A 347 -16.50 -12.36 7.99
N SER A 348 -17.35 -11.81 8.85
CA SER A 348 -17.08 -11.01 10.07
C SER A 348 -15.82 -11.35 10.88
N ASN A 349 -15.36 -12.61 10.87
CA ASN A 349 -14.15 -13.04 11.59
C ASN A 349 -12.86 -12.53 10.93
N VAL A 350 -12.84 -12.30 9.61
CA VAL A 350 -11.70 -11.74 8.86
C VAL A 350 -11.53 -10.26 9.15
N PHE A 351 -12.65 -9.53 9.27
CA PHE A 351 -12.64 -8.13 9.66
C PHE A 351 -12.06 -7.94 11.07
N MET A 352 -12.48 -8.77 12.04
CA MET A 352 -11.95 -8.71 13.40
C MET A 352 -10.44 -8.97 13.42
N MET A 353 -9.94 -9.88 12.60
CA MET A 353 -8.53 -10.25 12.56
C MET A 353 -7.64 -9.21 11.87
N ARG A 354 -8.11 -8.59 10.77
CA ARG A 354 -7.43 -7.43 10.15
C ARG A 354 -7.45 -6.20 11.07
N ALA A 355 -8.56 -5.93 11.75
CA ALA A 355 -8.62 -4.86 12.75
C ALA A 355 -7.66 -5.11 13.93
N TYR A 356 -7.46 -6.36 14.32
CA TYR A 356 -6.49 -6.75 15.35
C TYR A 356 -5.03 -6.60 14.87
N ASP A 357 -4.71 -7.05 13.65
CA ASP A 357 -3.37 -7.01 13.03
C ASP A 357 -2.81 -5.58 12.90
N HIS A 358 -3.66 -4.61 12.58
CA HIS A 358 -3.27 -3.20 12.50
C HIS A 358 -3.13 -2.50 13.86
N SER A 359 -3.66 -3.07 14.94
CA SER A 359 -3.73 -2.42 16.26
C SER A 359 -2.53 -2.69 17.17
N HIS A 360 -1.61 -3.59 16.81
CA HIS A 360 -0.44 -3.96 17.62
C HIS A 360 0.85 -3.69 16.84
N VAL A 361 1.27 -2.42 16.81
CA VAL A 361 2.50 -1.96 16.13
C VAL A 361 3.78 -2.54 16.78
N THR A 362 3.70 -3.11 17.99
CA THR A 362 4.85 -3.68 18.71
C THR A 362 4.87 -5.21 18.78
N CYS A 363 3.77 -5.90 18.45
CA CYS A 363 3.72 -7.34 18.32
C CYS A 363 2.93 -7.70 17.06
N ARG A 364 3.60 -7.86 15.91
CA ARG A 364 3.02 -8.63 14.80
C ARG A 364 2.90 -10.08 15.27
N PRO A 365 1.69 -10.61 15.58
CA PRO A 365 1.57 -12.02 15.96
C PRO A 365 1.72 -12.93 14.74
N PHE A 366 1.61 -12.36 13.53
CA PHE A 366 1.67 -13.05 12.25
C PHE A 366 2.80 -12.44 11.44
N GLN A 367 3.82 -13.25 11.16
CA GLN A 367 4.99 -12.79 10.41
C GLN A 367 4.69 -12.73 8.90
N ASN A 368 3.65 -13.44 8.44
CA ASN A 368 3.30 -13.60 7.03
C ASN A 368 1.78 -13.53 6.74
N ILE A 369 1.37 -12.88 5.64
CA ILE A 369 -0.04 -12.84 5.16
C ILE A 369 -0.58 -14.25 4.84
N SER A 370 0.30 -15.18 4.47
CA SER A 370 -0.03 -16.59 4.24
C SER A 370 -0.50 -17.31 5.50
N GLU A 371 0.03 -16.95 6.68
CA GLU A 371 -0.40 -17.52 7.98
C GLU A 371 -1.82 -17.07 8.30
N LEU A 372 -2.12 -15.77 8.13
CA LEU A 372 -3.46 -15.22 8.31
C LEU A 372 -4.49 -15.89 7.37
N SER A 373 -4.12 -16.06 6.10
CA SER A 373 -4.96 -16.73 5.10
C SER A 373 -5.25 -18.19 5.45
N THR A 374 -4.25 -18.89 6.01
CA THR A 374 -4.37 -20.29 6.46
C THR A 374 -5.31 -20.42 7.66
N ILE A 375 -5.20 -19.52 8.64
CA ILE A 375 -6.07 -19.47 9.82
C ILE A 375 -7.53 -19.21 9.41
N ILE A 376 -7.75 -18.28 8.48
CA ILE A 376 -9.09 -17.97 7.95
C ILE A 376 -9.67 -19.19 7.21
N LEU A 377 -8.87 -19.85 6.38
CA LEU A 377 -9.30 -21.06 5.66
C LEU A 377 -9.67 -22.18 6.64
N ALA A 378 -8.91 -22.36 7.72
CA ALA A 378 -9.23 -23.33 8.77
C ALA A 378 -10.61 -23.06 9.40
N GLY A 379 -10.95 -21.80 9.67
CA GLY A 379 -12.29 -21.43 10.16
C GLY A 379 -13.42 -21.76 9.17
N MET A 380 -13.19 -21.56 7.87
CA MET A 380 -14.18 -21.92 6.84
C MET A 380 -14.35 -23.44 6.70
N MET A 381 -13.26 -24.20 6.78
CA MET A 381 -13.30 -25.67 6.75
C MET A 381 -14.08 -26.22 7.94
N GLY A 382 -13.87 -25.67 9.15
CA GLY A 382 -14.60 -26.06 10.35
C GLY A 382 -16.11 -25.80 10.24
N GLN A 383 -16.51 -24.69 9.60
CA GLN A 383 -17.91 -24.34 9.41
C GLN A 383 -18.67 -25.36 8.55
N TYR A 384 -18.12 -25.74 7.39
CA TYR A 384 -18.87 -26.59 6.46
C TYR A 384 -18.69 -28.09 6.71
N ALA A 385 -17.54 -28.53 7.22
CA ALA A 385 -17.26 -29.96 7.45
C ALA A 385 -18.25 -30.61 8.44
N PHE A 386 -18.68 -29.85 9.46
CA PHE A 386 -19.59 -30.32 10.51
C PHE A 386 -21.06 -30.00 10.26
N ALA A 387 -21.44 -29.45 9.10
CA ALA A 387 -22.81 -29.07 8.80
C ALA A 387 -23.80 -30.25 8.90
N VAL A 388 -23.45 -31.42 8.36
CA VAL A 388 -24.29 -32.63 8.43
C VAL A 388 -24.40 -33.15 9.86
N PHE A 389 -23.29 -33.10 10.62
CA PHE A 389 -23.26 -33.54 12.03
C PHE A 389 -24.21 -32.70 12.88
N TRP A 390 -24.13 -31.37 12.81
CA TRP A 390 -25.03 -30.48 13.53
C TRP A 390 -26.47 -30.56 13.01
N GLY A 391 -26.65 -30.73 11.70
CA GLY A 391 -27.95 -30.99 11.10
C GLY A 391 -28.65 -32.23 11.69
N ALA A 392 -27.91 -33.32 11.88
CA ALA A 392 -28.43 -34.53 12.49
C ALA A 392 -28.79 -34.33 13.97
N ILE A 393 -27.97 -33.61 14.74
CA ILE A 393 -28.25 -33.28 16.15
C ILE A 393 -29.52 -32.43 16.28
N ILE A 394 -29.72 -31.47 15.38
CA ILE A 394 -30.95 -30.65 15.36
C ILE A 394 -32.17 -31.49 15.05
N ASP A 395 -32.07 -32.40 14.08
CA ASP A 395 -33.20 -33.25 13.71
C ASP A 395 -33.55 -34.26 14.83
N SER A 396 -32.60 -34.68 15.66
CA SER A 396 -32.82 -35.66 16.74
C SER A 396 -33.09 -35.06 18.13
N ILE A 397 -32.29 -34.08 18.55
CA ILE A 397 -32.30 -33.50 19.92
C ILE A 397 -32.93 -32.10 19.90
N GLY A 398 -32.84 -31.38 18.78
CA GLY A 398 -33.42 -30.05 18.62
C GLY A 398 -32.38 -28.92 18.64
N PRO A 399 -32.82 -27.69 18.31
CA PRO A 399 -31.92 -26.54 18.13
C PRO A 399 -31.26 -26.04 19.42
N HIS A 400 -31.86 -26.29 20.59
CA HIS A 400 -31.33 -25.82 21.89
C HIS A 400 -29.98 -26.46 22.23
N ALA A 401 -29.79 -27.76 21.95
CA ALA A 401 -28.55 -28.47 22.19
C ALA A 401 -27.39 -27.91 21.33
N CYS A 402 -27.68 -27.55 20.08
CA CYS A 402 -26.71 -26.93 19.20
C CYS A 402 -26.32 -25.51 19.64
N SER A 403 -27.27 -24.74 20.19
CA SER A 403 -26.99 -23.41 20.75
C SER A 403 -26.07 -23.47 21.98
N LEU A 404 -26.34 -24.43 22.87
CA LEU A 404 -25.50 -24.66 24.06
C LEU A 404 -24.09 -25.11 23.68
N ALA A 405 -23.98 -26.07 22.75
CA ALA A 405 -22.69 -26.53 22.24
C ALA A 405 -21.92 -25.42 21.53
N ALA A 406 -22.59 -24.59 20.72
CA ALA A 406 -21.98 -23.43 20.08
C ALA A 406 -21.42 -22.44 21.11
N SER A 407 -22.16 -22.16 22.19
CA SER A 407 -21.72 -21.27 23.26
C SER A 407 -20.45 -21.78 23.95
N ALA A 408 -20.39 -23.09 24.25
CA ALA A 408 -19.20 -23.71 24.84
C ALA A 408 -17.99 -23.65 23.88
N LEU A 409 -18.20 -23.96 22.60
CA LEU A 409 -17.15 -23.91 21.58
C LEU A 409 -16.62 -22.50 21.36
N PHE A 410 -17.51 -21.49 21.33
CA PHE A 410 -17.10 -20.09 21.19
C PHE A 410 -16.37 -19.57 22.42
N LEU A 411 -16.85 -19.90 23.63
CA LEU A 411 -16.17 -19.52 24.86
C LEU A 411 -14.76 -20.10 24.88
N PHE A 412 -14.61 -21.40 24.61
CA PHE A 412 -13.30 -22.03 24.52
C PHE A 412 -12.43 -21.38 23.43
N SER A 413 -12.93 -21.30 22.19
CA SER A 413 -12.11 -20.83 21.07
C SER A 413 -11.67 -19.38 21.24
N TRP A 414 -12.58 -18.47 21.60
CA TRP A 414 -12.28 -17.04 21.68
C TRP A 414 -11.55 -16.67 22.97
N SER A 415 -11.86 -17.30 24.11
CA SER A 415 -11.12 -17.04 25.36
C SER A 415 -9.70 -17.58 25.29
N THR A 416 -9.49 -18.79 24.75
CA THR A 416 -8.13 -19.33 24.56
C THR A 416 -7.36 -18.53 23.50
N PHE A 417 -8.02 -18.11 22.41
CA PHE A 417 -7.40 -17.24 21.41
C PHE A 417 -6.94 -15.90 22.03
N ALA A 418 -7.82 -15.22 22.75
CA ALA A 418 -7.50 -13.97 23.43
C ALA A 418 -6.36 -14.14 24.45
N TYR A 419 -6.36 -15.24 25.22
CA TYR A 419 -5.29 -15.55 26.17
C TYR A 419 -3.94 -15.79 25.48
N LEU A 420 -3.89 -16.63 24.44
CA LEU A 420 -2.64 -16.95 23.74
C LEU A 420 -2.05 -15.74 23.03
N VAL A 421 -2.90 -14.89 22.44
CA VAL A 421 -2.47 -13.65 21.79
C VAL A 421 -1.98 -12.63 22.83
N ALA A 422 -2.72 -12.45 23.94
CA ALA A 422 -2.33 -11.51 24.99
C ALA A 422 -0.98 -11.86 25.66
N ASN A 423 -0.62 -13.14 25.70
CA ASN A 423 0.64 -13.62 26.29
C ASN A 423 1.73 -13.93 25.25
N SER A 424 1.49 -13.68 23.95
CA SER A 424 2.43 -13.99 22.86
C SER A 424 2.87 -15.47 22.79
N LEU A 425 1.98 -16.41 23.16
CA LEU A 425 2.26 -17.86 23.24
C LEU A 425 1.70 -18.67 22.05
N GLY A 426 1.05 -18.01 21.08
CA GLY A 426 0.32 -18.68 20.00
C GLY A 426 1.19 -19.03 18.78
N SER A 427 1.40 -20.32 18.51
CA SER A 427 1.88 -20.79 17.20
C SER A 427 0.77 -20.65 16.14
N PRO A 428 1.08 -20.32 14.87
CA PRO A 428 0.10 -20.24 13.78
C PRO A 428 -0.80 -21.48 13.65
N THR A 429 -0.26 -22.66 13.93
CA THR A 429 -1.00 -23.93 13.90
C THR A 429 -2.06 -24.00 15.00
N ILE A 430 -1.74 -23.54 16.20
CA ILE A 430 -2.67 -23.52 17.35
C ILE A 430 -3.77 -22.49 17.08
N LEU A 431 -3.42 -21.32 16.54
CA LEU A 431 -4.38 -20.29 16.18
C LEU A 431 -5.33 -20.75 15.06
N ALA A 432 -4.82 -21.49 14.07
CA ALA A 432 -5.63 -22.12 13.04
C ALA A 432 -6.59 -23.17 13.60
N ALA A 433 -6.15 -23.99 14.57
CA ALA A 433 -6.99 -24.99 15.23
C ALA A 433 -8.11 -24.34 16.08
N LEU A 434 -7.82 -23.23 16.76
CA LEU A 434 -8.83 -22.45 17.49
C LEU A 434 -9.85 -21.82 16.55
N PHE A 435 -9.41 -21.29 15.40
CA PHE A 435 -10.31 -20.76 14.38
C PHE A 435 -11.16 -21.84 13.71
N PHE A 436 -10.60 -23.01 13.46
CA PHE A 436 -11.35 -24.19 13.02
C PHE A 436 -12.46 -24.52 14.02
N THR A 437 -12.13 -24.55 15.31
CA THR A 437 -13.09 -24.80 16.41
C THR A 437 -14.18 -23.72 16.47
N ALA A 438 -13.83 -22.44 16.31
CA ALA A 438 -14.79 -21.35 16.20
C ALA A 438 -15.70 -21.51 14.96
N GLY A 439 -15.16 -22.02 13.85
CA GLY A 439 -15.92 -22.40 12.65
C GLY A 439 -16.96 -23.48 12.94
N VAL A 440 -16.59 -24.53 13.69
CA VAL A 440 -17.51 -25.59 14.13
C VAL A 440 -18.63 -25.01 15.02
N GLY A 441 -18.31 -24.10 15.94
CA GLY A 441 -19.31 -23.40 16.75
C GLY A 441 -20.24 -22.52 15.92
N ARG A 442 -19.72 -21.89 14.86
CA ARG A 442 -20.50 -21.02 13.95
C ARG A 442 -21.61 -21.77 13.24
N VAL A 443 -21.33 -22.94 12.69
CA VAL A 443 -22.37 -23.72 11.99
C VAL A 443 -23.44 -24.23 12.97
N ALA A 444 -23.06 -24.61 14.19
CA ALA A 444 -24.00 -25.03 15.24
C ALA A 444 -24.96 -23.89 15.64
N SER A 445 -24.43 -22.68 15.87
CA SER A 445 -25.22 -21.48 16.15
C SER A 445 -26.11 -21.07 14.97
N TYR A 446 -25.53 -21.07 13.76
CA TYR A 446 -26.22 -20.73 12.53
C TYR A 446 -27.42 -21.66 12.27
N PHE A 447 -27.21 -22.98 12.33
CA PHE A 447 -28.29 -23.95 12.13
C PHE A 447 -29.32 -23.86 13.26
N SER A 448 -28.90 -23.69 14.52
CA SER A 448 -29.83 -23.49 15.63
C SER A 448 -30.78 -22.31 15.38
N SER A 449 -30.27 -21.17 14.91
CA SER A 449 -31.08 -19.98 14.63
C SER A 449 -32.09 -20.15 13.49
N ILE A 450 -31.69 -20.83 12.41
CA ILE A 450 -32.55 -21.09 11.25
C ILE A 450 -33.65 -22.09 11.60
N PHE A 451 -33.30 -23.18 12.28
CA PHE A 451 -34.25 -24.24 12.57
C PHE A 451 -35.14 -23.93 13.79
N ALA A 452 -34.73 -23.01 14.67
CA ALA A 452 -35.58 -22.50 15.76
C ALA A 452 -36.66 -21.52 15.28
N SER A 453 -36.39 -20.74 14.23
CA SER A 453 -37.32 -19.73 13.68
C SER A 453 -38.37 -20.30 12.71
N ARG A 454 -38.40 -21.62 12.57
CA ARG A 454 -39.17 -22.34 11.57
C ARG A 454 -40.68 -22.10 11.69
N SER A 455 -41.31 -21.70 10.58
CA SER A 455 -42.77 -21.47 10.51
C SER A 455 -43.40 -22.27 9.37
N LYS A 456 -44.59 -22.82 9.63
CA LYS A 456 -45.39 -23.54 8.62
C LYS A 456 -46.09 -22.61 7.62
N LYS A 457 -46.46 -21.39 8.05
CA LYS A 457 -47.22 -20.44 7.23
C LYS A 457 -46.36 -19.51 6.36
N LYS A 458 -45.14 -19.20 6.82
CA LYS A 458 -44.21 -18.28 6.15
C LYS A 458 -42.78 -18.82 6.27
N SER A 459 -42.47 -19.89 5.54
CA SER A 459 -41.21 -20.63 5.70
C SER A 459 -40.00 -19.83 5.19
N GLY A 460 -40.18 -19.07 4.11
CA GLY A 460 -39.18 -18.19 3.52
C GLY A 460 -38.83 -17.04 4.45
N LEU A 461 -39.83 -16.33 4.98
CA LEU A 461 -39.61 -15.24 5.96
C LEU A 461 -38.97 -15.76 7.26
N ALA A 462 -39.46 -16.89 7.78
CA ALA A 462 -38.92 -17.53 8.98
C ALA A 462 -37.41 -17.81 8.86
N THR A 463 -36.99 -18.29 7.69
CA THR A 463 -35.59 -18.62 7.43
C THR A 463 -34.76 -17.36 7.13
N SER A 464 -35.32 -16.38 6.42
CA SER A 464 -34.54 -15.24 5.94
C SER A 464 -34.14 -14.24 7.02
N VAL A 465 -34.94 -14.09 8.08
CA VAL A 465 -34.65 -13.15 9.18
C VAL A 465 -33.38 -13.53 9.97
N PRO A 466 -33.20 -14.77 10.48
CA PRO A 466 -31.94 -15.19 11.09
C PRO A 466 -30.74 -15.11 10.14
N LEU A 467 -30.94 -15.41 8.85
CA LEU A 467 -29.91 -15.31 7.82
C LEU A 467 -29.45 -13.86 7.59
N ALA A 468 -30.39 -12.91 7.65
CA ALA A 468 -30.11 -11.48 7.54
C ALA A 468 -29.36 -10.97 8.77
N LEU A 469 -29.76 -11.36 9.98
CA LEU A 469 -29.04 -11.01 11.22
C LEU A 469 -27.58 -11.51 11.21
N SER A 470 -27.36 -12.73 10.72
CA SER A 470 -26.00 -13.25 10.52
C SER A 470 -25.20 -12.43 9.51
N GLY A 471 -25.87 -11.89 8.49
CA GLY A 471 -25.30 -11.02 7.45
C GLY A 471 -24.91 -9.62 7.93
N LEU A 472 -25.53 -9.11 9.00
CA LEU A 472 -25.21 -7.80 9.59
C LEU A 472 -23.94 -7.80 10.44
N SER A 473 -23.47 -8.97 10.88
CA SER A 473 -22.30 -9.09 11.75
C SER A 473 -21.03 -8.37 11.25
N PRO A 474 -20.65 -8.36 9.95
CA PRO A 474 -19.48 -7.62 9.48
C PRO A 474 -19.68 -6.11 9.57
N LEU A 475 -20.92 -5.61 9.39
CA LEU A 475 -21.24 -4.19 9.50
C LEU A 475 -21.16 -3.73 10.95
N VAL A 476 -21.72 -4.51 11.88
CA VAL A 476 -21.63 -4.23 13.33
C VAL A 476 -20.17 -4.23 13.79
N LEU A 477 -19.38 -5.23 13.40
CA LEU A 477 -17.95 -5.25 13.75
C LEU A 477 -17.18 -4.10 13.10
N SER A 478 -17.54 -3.69 11.88
CA SER A 478 -16.90 -2.55 11.21
C SER A 478 -17.16 -1.21 11.87
N TYR A 479 -18.39 -0.96 12.33
CA TYR A 479 -18.75 0.32 12.94
C TYR A 479 -18.51 0.38 14.45
N VAL A 480 -18.66 -0.75 15.16
CA VAL A 480 -18.56 -0.79 16.63
C VAL A 480 -17.17 -1.20 17.08
N ALA A 481 -16.60 -2.28 16.51
CA ALA A 481 -15.32 -2.81 16.98
C ALA A 481 -14.13 -1.99 16.46
N GLY A 482 -14.21 -1.43 15.24
CA GLY A 482 -13.14 -0.60 14.68
C GLY A 482 -12.73 0.56 15.60
N PRO A 483 -13.64 1.48 15.96
CA PRO A 483 -13.35 2.58 16.86
C PRO A 483 -12.99 2.14 18.29
N TRP A 484 -13.62 1.08 18.82
CA TRP A 484 -13.33 0.57 20.17
C TRP A 484 -11.95 -0.08 20.27
N ILE A 485 -11.53 -0.87 19.28
CA ILE A 485 -10.20 -1.52 19.25
C ILE A 485 -9.11 -0.46 19.11
N LEU A 486 -9.31 0.54 18.24
CA LEU A 486 -8.39 1.66 18.06
C LEU A 486 -8.33 2.56 19.31
N GLY A 487 -9.47 2.78 19.98
CA GLY A 487 -9.55 3.54 21.23
C GLY A 487 -8.87 2.84 22.42
N ILE A 488 -9.02 1.51 22.56
CA ILE A 488 -8.37 0.74 23.62
C ILE A 488 -6.84 0.70 23.45
N CYS A 489 -6.31 0.73 22.21
CA CYS A 489 -4.87 0.83 21.98
C CYS A 489 -4.30 2.19 22.41
N SER A 490 -5.09 3.28 22.36
CA SER A 490 -4.71 4.58 22.93
C SER A 490 -4.59 4.52 24.47
N ASP A 491 -5.45 3.76 25.15
CA ASP A 491 -5.46 3.68 26.62
C ASP A 491 -4.50 2.63 27.19
N ARG A 492 -4.24 1.51 26.49
CA ARG A 492 -3.40 0.42 27.02
C ARG A 492 -1.89 0.72 26.99
N HIS A 493 -1.44 1.67 26.17
CA HIS A 493 -0.07 2.18 26.22
C HIS A 493 0.26 2.95 27.52
N SER A 494 -0.75 3.34 28.30
CA SER A 494 -0.56 4.07 29.57
C SER A 494 -0.40 3.16 30.80
N TYR A 495 -0.75 1.87 30.73
CA TYR A 495 -0.89 1.01 31.93
C TYR A 495 0.21 -0.03 32.17
N TYR A 496 1.09 -0.32 31.20
CA TYR A 496 2.17 -1.33 31.36
C TYR A 496 3.60 -0.75 31.49
N GLY A 497 3.73 0.54 31.83
CA GLY A 497 5.01 1.22 32.01
C GLY A 497 5.49 1.29 33.47
N HIS A 498 5.51 0.18 34.22
CA HIS A 498 6.20 0.12 35.51
C HIS A 498 7.04 -1.15 35.66
N GLY A 499 8.36 -0.98 35.49
CA GLY A 499 9.39 -1.91 35.94
C GLY A 499 10.37 -2.35 34.84
N GLY A 500 11.55 -1.71 34.77
CA GLY A 500 12.71 -2.30 34.10
C GLY A 500 13.52 -1.32 33.24
N ASN A 501 14.74 -1.03 33.67
CA ASN A 501 15.78 -0.27 32.98
C ASN A 501 16.03 -0.73 31.53
N GLY A 502 16.23 0.25 30.63
CA GLY A 502 16.96 0.05 29.38
C GLY A 502 16.27 0.62 28.14
N ASN A 503 16.94 1.60 27.52
CA ASN A 503 16.94 1.97 26.10
C ASN A 503 15.69 1.71 25.23
N SER A 504 15.27 2.80 24.57
CA SER A 504 14.68 2.89 23.23
C SER A 504 13.19 3.27 23.09
N LYS A 505 12.96 4.33 22.29
CA LYS A 505 11.89 4.56 21.29
C LYS A 505 10.48 4.95 21.79
N HIS A 506 10.01 6.14 21.40
CA HIS A 506 9.10 6.44 20.27
C HIS A 506 7.61 6.41 20.63
N GLY A 507 6.93 7.54 20.43
CA GLY A 507 5.48 7.64 20.37
C GLY A 507 5.09 8.50 19.17
N HIS A 508 4.70 7.84 18.07
CA HIS A 508 4.13 8.46 16.87
C HIS A 508 2.62 8.62 17.03
N ASP A 509 2.11 9.78 16.61
CA ASP A 509 0.69 10.07 16.40
C ASP A 509 0.05 9.03 15.46
N CYS A 510 -0.81 8.19 16.01
CA CYS A 510 -1.57 7.16 15.27
C CYS A 510 -2.95 7.67 14.81
N TYR A 511 -3.03 8.90 14.28
CA TYR A 511 -4.20 9.37 13.52
C TYR A 511 -3.87 9.46 12.04
N GLY A 512 -3.54 8.31 11.44
CA GLY A 512 -3.52 8.16 9.99
C GLY A 512 -4.95 8.06 9.47
N ILE A 513 -5.36 9.01 8.66
CA ILE A 513 -6.53 8.88 7.78
C ILE A 513 -6.31 7.59 6.95
N PRO A 514 -7.25 6.63 6.91
CA PRO A 514 -7.06 5.39 6.17
C PRO A 514 -6.74 5.71 4.70
N GLY A 515 -5.70 5.06 4.17
CA GLY A 515 -5.26 5.27 2.80
C GLY A 515 -6.40 5.02 1.80
N HIS A 516 -6.35 5.65 0.63
CA HIS A 516 -7.43 5.56 -0.36
C HIS A 516 -7.79 4.09 -0.71
N ALA A 517 -6.81 3.18 -0.79
CA ALA A 517 -7.05 1.75 -1.02
C ALA A 517 -7.75 1.03 0.15
N GLU A 518 -7.33 1.25 1.40
CA GLU A 518 -7.98 0.70 2.60
C GLU A 518 -9.42 1.22 2.75
N SER A 519 -9.66 2.48 2.37
CA SER A 519 -10.99 3.06 2.34
C SER A 519 -11.92 2.38 1.32
N VAL A 520 -11.37 1.95 0.17
CA VAL A 520 -12.11 1.27 -0.91
C VAL A 520 -12.43 -0.17 -0.52
N ALA A 521 -11.47 -0.95 0.00
CA ALA A 521 -11.71 -2.34 0.42
C ALA A 521 -12.74 -2.43 1.56
N ALA A 522 -12.61 -1.57 2.58
CA ALA A 522 -13.60 -1.46 3.64
C ALA A 522 -14.97 -1.03 3.11
N ALA A 523 -15.03 -0.16 2.09
CA ALA A 523 -16.28 0.20 1.42
C ALA A 523 -16.90 -0.99 0.69
N GLN A 524 -16.11 -1.82 -0.01
CA GLN A 524 -16.62 -3.01 -0.70
C GLN A 524 -17.25 -4.01 0.27
N VAL A 525 -16.62 -4.26 1.43
CA VAL A 525 -17.17 -5.14 2.49
C VAL A 525 -18.49 -4.59 3.05
N ARG A 526 -18.62 -3.26 3.18
CA ARG A 526 -19.88 -2.63 3.57
C ARG A 526 -20.95 -2.81 2.51
N PHE A 527 -20.64 -2.56 1.23
CA PHE A 527 -21.59 -2.70 0.13
C PHE A 527 -22.13 -4.12 -0.01
N ILE A 528 -21.26 -5.13 0.02
CA ILE A 528 -21.69 -6.54 -0.09
C ILE A 528 -22.54 -6.98 1.12
N SER A 529 -22.19 -6.52 2.33
CA SER A 529 -22.90 -6.83 3.57
C SER A 529 -24.31 -6.23 3.58
N ILE A 530 -24.44 -4.94 3.22
CA ILE A 530 -25.73 -4.24 3.12
C ILE A 530 -26.60 -4.90 2.04
N ALA A 531 -26.06 -5.03 0.83
CA ALA A 531 -26.79 -5.62 -0.29
C ALA A 531 -27.25 -7.05 0.00
N GLY A 532 -26.37 -7.89 0.56
CA GLY A 532 -26.70 -9.27 0.91
C GLY A 532 -27.70 -9.39 2.06
N THR A 533 -27.69 -8.47 3.01
CA THR A 533 -28.68 -8.43 4.09
C THR A 533 -30.06 -8.04 3.56
N LEU A 534 -30.13 -6.98 2.73
CA LEU A 534 -31.37 -6.55 2.10
C LEU A 534 -31.95 -7.65 1.21
N ALA A 535 -31.11 -8.31 0.40
CA ALA A 535 -31.55 -9.42 -0.43
C ALA A 535 -32.18 -10.54 0.40
N LYS A 536 -31.55 -10.97 1.51
CA LYS A 536 -32.15 -12.00 2.38
C LYS A 536 -33.53 -11.56 2.89
N LEU A 537 -33.64 -10.34 3.42
CA LEU A 537 -34.91 -9.82 3.95
C LEU A 537 -36.02 -9.74 2.90
N CYS A 538 -35.70 -9.40 1.65
CA CYS A 538 -36.68 -9.29 0.57
C CYS A 538 -37.02 -10.64 -0.06
N THR A 539 -36.03 -11.51 -0.28
CA THR A 539 -36.22 -12.74 -1.04
C THR A 539 -37.03 -13.80 -0.29
N GLY A 540 -36.93 -13.87 1.04
CA GLY A 540 -37.75 -14.80 1.85
C GLY A 540 -39.25 -14.58 1.68
N PRO A 541 -39.78 -13.37 1.97
CA PRO A 541 -41.18 -13.01 1.74
C PRO A 541 -41.60 -13.12 0.27
N LEU A 542 -40.71 -12.74 -0.65
CA LEU A 542 -40.97 -12.87 -2.08
C LEU A 542 -41.16 -14.34 -2.48
N ALA A 543 -40.33 -15.25 -1.95
CA ALA A 543 -40.47 -16.69 -2.19
C ALA A 543 -41.78 -17.25 -1.63
N ASP A 544 -42.19 -16.80 -0.43
CA ASP A 544 -43.47 -17.18 0.17
C ASP A 544 -44.68 -16.64 -0.62
N TRP A 545 -44.55 -15.48 -1.28
CA TRP A 545 -45.60 -14.90 -2.13
C TRP A 545 -45.69 -15.59 -3.49
N ILE A 546 -44.54 -15.89 -4.11
CA ILE A 546 -44.44 -16.55 -5.42
C ILE A 546 -44.92 -18.01 -5.35
N CYS A 547 -44.67 -18.69 -4.23
CA CYS A 547 -45.07 -20.07 -3.99
C CYS A 547 -45.51 -20.24 -2.52
N PRO A 548 -46.80 -20.05 -2.20
CA PRO A 548 -47.30 -20.23 -0.84
C PRO A 548 -47.16 -21.69 -0.38
N PRO A 549 -46.85 -21.96 0.91
CA PRO A 549 -46.73 -23.32 1.41
C PRO A 549 -48.07 -24.07 1.35
N VAL A 550 -48.04 -25.32 0.87
CA VAL A 550 -49.21 -26.19 0.79
C VAL A 550 -49.59 -26.69 2.19
N ASP A 551 -50.86 -26.54 2.58
CA ASP A 551 -51.39 -27.07 3.85
C ASP A 551 -51.38 -28.61 3.83
N GLU A 552 -50.57 -29.24 4.69
CA GLU A 552 -50.61 -30.69 4.89
C GLU A 552 -51.88 -31.08 5.68
N GLY A 553 -52.87 -31.64 4.99
CA GLY A 553 -53.77 -32.63 5.60
C GLY A 553 -53.02 -33.94 5.89
N PRO A 554 -53.52 -34.81 6.79
CA PRO A 554 -52.77 -35.98 7.26
C PRO A 554 -52.72 -37.02 6.14
N THR A 555 -51.57 -37.21 5.50
CA THR A 555 -51.37 -38.35 4.60
C THR A 555 -50.08 -39.09 4.92
N LEU A 556 -50.28 -40.35 5.32
CA LEU A 556 -49.26 -41.38 5.39
C LEU A 556 -48.52 -41.47 4.05
N VAL A 557 -47.19 -41.49 4.16
CA VAL A 557 -46.26 -41.69 3.05
C VAL A 557 -46.44 -43.10 2.47
N CYS A 558 -46.87 -43.21 1.22
CA CYS A 558 -46.65 -44.40 0.39
C CYS A 558 -45.61 -44.05 -0.69
N TRP A 559 -44.54 -44.84 -0.78
CA TRP A 559 -43.34 -44.56 -1.57
C TRP A 559 -43.49 -44.83 -3.08
N CYS A 560 -44.72 -44.96 -3.59
CA CYS A 560 -45.02 -45.27 -4.99
C CYS A 560 -46.26 -44.47 -5.46
N GLY A 561 -46.06 -43.31 -6.07
CA GLY A 561 -47.12 -42.57 -6.78
C GLY A 561 -46.89 -41.06 -6.81
N PRO A 562 -47.10 -40.37 -7.96
CA PRO A 562 -46.87 -38.93 -8.05
C PRO A 562 -48.04 -38.18 -7.40
N VAL A 563 -47.76 -37.49 -6.29
CA VAL A 563 -48.66 -36.46 -5.75
C VAL A 563 -48.69 -35.32 -6.76
N ARG A 564 -49.86 -35.02 -7.34
CA ARG A 564 -50.05 -33.88 -8.26
C ARG A 564 -50.37 -32.61 -7.46
N PRO A 565 -49.63 -31.50 -7.63
CA PRO A 565 -50.02 -30.20 -7.07
C PRO A 565 -51.22 -29.59 -7.80
N ASP A 566 -52.04 -28.81 -7.10
CA ASP A 566 -53.14 -28.01 -7.67
C ASP A 566 -52.58 -26.93 -8.62
N PRO A 567 -52.99 -26.85 -9.91
CA PRO A 567 -52.30 -26.05 -10.94
C PRO A 567 -52.53 -24.53 -10.87
N LYS A 568 -53.23 -24.00 -9.86
CA LYS A 568 -53.68 -22.60 -9.88
C LYS A 568 -52.77 -21.68 -9.06
N LYS A 569 -51.78 -21.10 -9.79
CA LYS A 569 -51.02 -19.85 -9.49
C LYS A 569 -49.73 -19.92 -8.64
N GLY A 570 -48.91 -20.97 -8.76
CA GLY A 570 -47.53 -20.96 -8.20
C GLY A 570 -46.47 -20.85 -9.29
N MET A 571 -45.61 -19.83 -9.25
CA MET A 571 -44.36 -19.82 -10.03
C MET A 571 -43.33 -20.68 -9.30
N ASN A 572 -42.60 -21.54 -10.02
CA ASN A 572 -41.66 -22.50 -9.43
C ASN A 572 -40.50 -21.78 -8.70
N ARG A 573 -40.23 -22.19 -7.45
CA ARG A 573 -39.22 -21.61 -6.55
C ARG A 573 -37.79 -21.62 -7.12
N MET A 574 -37.52 -22.44 -8.14
CA MET A 574 -36.24 -22.49 -8.88
C MET A 574 -36.01 -21.25 -9.76
N LEU A 575 -37.02 -20.38 -9.92
CA LEU A 575 -36.87 -19.13 -10.67
C LEU A 575 -35.93 -18.17 -9.96
N ILE A 576 -35.99 -18.16 -8.62
CA ILE A 576 -35.18 -17.25 -7.82
C ILE A 576 -33.68 -17.60 -7.94
N PRO A 577 -33.24 -18.86 -7.78
CA PRO A 577 -31.87 -19.26 -8.11
C PRO A 577 -31.45 -18.93 -9.54
N ALA A 578 -32.32 -19.14 -10.54
CA ALA A 578 -32.02 -18.82 -11.93
C ALA A 578 -31.82 -17.30 -12.17
N MET A 579 -32.64 -16.46 -11.52
CA MET A 579 -32.48 -15.01 -11.52
C MET A 579 -31.18 -14.58 -10.83
N CYS A 580 -30.85 -15.17 -9.67
CA CYS A 580 -29.62 -14.88 -8.95
C CYS A 580 -28.38 -15.21 -9.78
N LEU A 581 -28.37 -16.38 -10.45
CA LEU A 581 -27.28 -16.79 -11.33
C LEU A 581 -27.19 -15.89 -12.58
N THR A 582 -28.32 -15.47 -13.15
CA THR A 582 -28.33 -14.52 -14.28
C THR A 582 -27.74 -13.16 -13.88
N ILE A 583 -28.13 -12.63 -12.72
CA ILE A 583 -27.57 -11.40 -12.16
C ILE A 583 -26.06 -11.56 -11.96
N LEU A 584 -25.63 -12.68 -11.38
CA LEU A 584 -24.23 -12.94 -11.09
C LEU A 584 -23.39 -13.05 -12.37
N ALA A 585 -23.88 -13.75 -13.40
CA ALA A 585 -23.24 -13.84 -14.71
C ALA A 585 -23.11 -12.45 -15.36
N SER A 586 -24.17 -11.65 -15.29
CA SER A 586 -24.20 -10.30 -15.87
C SER A 586 -23.21 -9.37 -15.16
N VAL A 587 -23.15 -9.43 -13.83
CA VAL A 587 -22.21 -8.64 -13.01
C VAL A 587 -20.77 -9.05 -13.29
N TYR A 588 -20.45 -10.35 -13.34
CA TYR A 588 -19.10 -10.81 -13.63
C TYR A 588 -18.67 -10.49 -15.08
N ALA A 589 -19.57 -10.62 -16.05
CA ALA A 589 -19.30 -10.23 -17.44
C ALA A 589 -19.07 -8.71 -17.55
N TYR A 590 -19.90 -7.91 -16.89
CA TYR A 590 -19.72 -6.47 -16.80
C TYR A 590 -18.38 -6.11 -16.16
N THR A 591 -18.01 -6.78 -15.06
CA THR A 591 -16.72 -6.57 -14.40
C THR A 591 -15.54 -6.92 -15.31
N ALA A 592 -15.62 -8.01 -16.07
CA ALA A 592 -14.55 -8.41 -16.99
C ALA A 592 -14.35 -7.44 -18.16
N VAL A 593 -15.41 -6.79 -18.64
CA VAL A 593 -15.38 -5.98 -19.88
C VAL A 593 -15.34 -4.48 -19.60
N CYS A 594 -16.13 -3.99 -18.64
CA CYS A 594 -16.43 -2.57 -18.48
C CYS A 594 -15.65 -1.88 -17.37
N ILE A 595 -15.13 -2.61 -16.38
CA ILE A 595 -14.42 -1.99 -15.24
C ILE A 595 -12.98 -1.65 -15.64
N THR A 596 -12.65 -0.35 -15.54
CA THR A 596 -11.32 0.21 -15.84
C THR A 596 -10.69 0.97 -14.67
N SER A 597 -11.47 1.24 -13.60
CA SER A 597 -11.04 1.96 -12.39
C SER A 597 -11.64 1.33 -11.13
N ALA A 598 -10.96 1.50 -9.99
CA ALA A 598 -11.37 0.98 -8.68
C ALA A 598 -12.70 1.58 -8.18
N ASP A 599 -13.04 2.80 -8.60
CA ASP A 599 -14.29 3.49 -8.22
C ASP A 599 -15.55 2.81 -8.74
N GLN A 600 -15.43 1.88 -9.70
CA GLN A 600 -16.56 1.15 -10.28
C GLN A 600 -16.80 -0.22 -9.60
N LEU A 601 -15.92 -0.62 -8.68
CA LEU A 601 -15.98 -1.93 -8.01
C LEU A 601 -17.22 -2.09 -7.10
N TRP A 602 -17.88 -1.00 -6.70
CA TRP A 602 -19.10 -1.10 -5.90
C TRP A 602 -20.22 -1.86 -6.62
N ILE A 603 -20.27 -1.81 -7.97
CA ILE A 603 -21.26 -2.53 -8.78
C ILE A 603 -21.09 -4.04 -8.60
N LEU A 604 -19.84 -4.51 -8.59
CA LEU A 604 -19.50 -5.91 -8.35
C LEU A 604 -19.94 -6.35 -6.95
N SER A 605 -19.64 -5.54 -5.93
CA SER A 605 -19.96 -5.86 -4.53
C SER A 605 -21.45 -5.86 -4.25
N VAL A 606 -22.19 -4.86 -4.76
CA VAL A 606 -23.66 -4.80 -4.62
C VAL A 606 -24.31 -5.94 -5.39
N GLY A 607 -23.94 -6.13 -6.66
CA GLY A 607 -24.51 -7.18 -7.51
C GLY A 607 -24.27 -8.58 -6.95
N THR A 608 -23.05 -8.85 -6.48
CA THR A 608 -22.77 -10.16 -5.86
C THR A 608 -23.45 -10.31 -4.50
N GLY A 609 -23.49 -9.25 -3.68
CA GLY A 609 -24.22 -9.27 -2.42
C GLY A 609 -25.69 -9.62 -2.61
N LEU A 610 -26.36 -9.00 -3.59
CA LEU A 610 -27.75 -9.29 -3.92
C LEU A 610 -27.97 -10.74 -4.34
N ALA A 611 -27.21 -11.24 -5.32
CA ALA A 611 -27.36 -12.59 -5.85
C ALA A 611 -27.01 -13.67 -4.81
N TYR A 612 -25.90 -13.50 -4.08
CA TYR A 612 -25.46 -14.44 -3.06
C TYR A 612 -26.41 -14.48 -1.87
N GLY A 613 -26.85 -13.30 -1.39
CA GLY A 613 -27.79 -13.18 -0.27
C GLY A 613 -29.14 -13.83 -0.58
N ALA A 614 -29.70 -13.55 -1.75
CA ALA A 614 -30.97 -14.12 -2.21
C ALA A 614 -30.88 -15.66 -2.38
N SER A 615 -29.77 -16.18 -2.91
CA SER A 615 -29.57 -17.62 -3.09
C SER A 615 -29.62 -18.37 -1.75
N TRP A 616 -28.88 -17.90 -0.74
CA TRP A 616 -28.88 -18.53 0.58
C TRP A 616 -30.20 -18.42 1.34
N ALA A 617 -31.02 -17.41 1.05
CA ALA A 617 -32.33 -17.25 1.68
C ALA A 617 -33.33 -18.33 1.23
N VAL A 618 -33.23 -18.80 -0.02
CA VAL A 618 -34.23 -19.70 -0.62
C VAL A 618 -33.82 -21.18 -0.54
N LEU A 619 -32.52 -21.50 -0.41
CA LEU A 619 -32.03 -22.88 -0.37
C LEU A 619 -32.66 -23.76 0.72
N PRO A 620 -32.78 -23.34 2.00
CA PRO A 620 -33.47 -24.15 3.02
C PRO A 620 -34.94 -24.42 2.66
N SER A 621 -35.59 -23.42 2.07
CA SER A 621 -36.99 -23.49 1.64
C SER A 621 -37.18 -24.48 0.50
N ILE A 622 -36.35 -24.44 -0.54
CA ILE A 622 -36.35 -25.43 -1.65
C ILE A 622 -36.09 -26.83 -1.10
N THR A 623 -35.12 -26.97 -0.20
CA THR A 623 -34.76 -28.27 0.40
C THR A 623 -35.94 -28.87 1.16
N SER A 624 -36.69 -28.04 1.88
CA SER A 624 -37.86 -28.48 2.65
C SER A 624 -39.03 -28.94 1.78
N VAL A 625 -39.21 -28.36 0.59
CA VAL A 625 -40.28 -28.75 -0.33
C VAL A 625 -39.93 -30.06 -1.04
N ILE A 626 -38.68 -30.24 -1.47
CA ILE A 626 -38.26 -31.43 -2.24
C ILE A 626 -38.12 -32.66 -1.35
N TRP A 627 -37.44 -32.53 -0.20
CA TRP A 627 -37.08 -33.67 0.65
C TRP A 627 -37.86 -33.72 1.97
N GLY A 628 -38.83 -32.82 2.14
CA GLY A 628 -39.71 -32.78 3.29
C GLY A 628 -39.07 -32.18 4.55
N ALA A 629 -39.93 -32.02 5.55
CA ALA A 629 -39.64 -31.27 6.76
C ALA A 629 -38.85 -32.03 7.84
N ARG A 630 -38.86 -33.37 7.80
CA ARG A 630 -38.47 -34.24 8.92
C ARG A 630 -36.95 -34.33 9.15
N ASN A 631 -36.16 -34.36 8.09
CA ASN A 631 -34.70 -34.45 8.14
C ASN A 631 -34.03 -33.22 7.49
N LEU A 632 -34.67 -32.06 7.65
CA LEU A 632 -34.29 -30.86 6.93
C LEU A 632 -32.89 -30.36 7.35
N GLY A 633 -32.53 -30.50 8.63
CA GLY A 633 -31.22 -30.13 9.14
C GLY A 633 -30.10 -30.92 8.46
N ARG A 634 -30.24 -32.24 8.40
CA ARG A 634 -29.28 -33.12 7.72
C ARG A 634 -29.22 -32.86 6.21
N ASN A 635 -30.37 -32.72 5.56
CA ASN A 635 -30.45 -32.49 4.10
C ASN A 635 -29.81 -31.15 3.70
N PHE A 636 -30.10 -30.09 4.46
CA PHE A 636 -29.48 -28.78 4.23
C PHE A 636 -27.98 -28.79 4.58
N GLY A 637 -27.59 -29.57 5.60
CA GLY A 637 -26.19 -29.83 5.92
C GLY A 637 -25.42 -30.47 4.76
N ILE A 638 -26.01 -31.42 4.04
CA ILE A 638 -25.39 -32.07 2.86
C ILE A 638 -25.18 -31.04 1.74
N LEU A 639 -26.16 -30.18 1.49
CA LEU A 639 -26.02 -29.10 0.49
C LEU A 639 -24.88 -28.13 0.84
N SER A 640 -24.62 -27.94 2.13
CA SER A 640 -23.53 -27.09 2.62
C SER A 640 -22.13 -27.68 2.40
N TYR A 641 -21.99 -28.91 1.90
CA TYR A 641 -20.70 -29.41 1.40
C TYR A 641 -20.29 -28.84 0.04
N ALA A 642 -21.24 -28.29 -0.74
CA ALA A 642 -20.89 -27.59 -1.97
C ALA A 642 -19.90 -26.42 -1.73
N PRO A 643 -20.12 -25.50 -0.77
CA PRO A 643 -19.11 -24.47 -0.45
C PRO A 643 -17.86 -25.02 0.26
N LEU A 644 -17.92 -26.19 0.94
CA LEU A 644 -16.72 -26.84 1.51
C LEU A 644 -15.71 -27.21 0.41
N VAL A 645 -16.20 -27.73 -0.72
CA VAL A 645 -15.38 -28.13 -1.86
C VAL A 645 -15.10 -26.94 -2.78
N GLY A 646 -16.11 -26.10 -3.02
CA GLY A 646 -16.00 -24.96 -3.93
C GLY A 646 -15.07 -23.86 -3.44
N THR A 647 -15.06 -23.56 -2.13
CA THR A 647 -14.24 -22.45 -1.59
C THR A 647 -12.74 -22.69 -1.79
N PRO A 648 -12.15 -23.86 -1.45
CA PRO A 648 -10.75 -24.12 -1.72
C PRO A 648 -10.42 -24.10 -3.21
N ILE A 649 -11.25 -24.73 -4.06
CA ILE A 649 -11.03 -24.75 -5.52
C ILE A 649 -10.96 -23.33 -6.08
N PHE A 650 -11.95 -22.48 -5.79
CA PHE A 650 -11.94 -21.09 -6.26
C PHE A 650 -10.85 -20.24 -5.60
N THR A 651 -10.41 -20.59 -4.38
CA THR A 651 -9.26 -19.92 -3.74
C THR A 651 -7.95 -20.25 -4.47
N TYR A 652 -7.75 -21.50 -4.89
CA TYR A 652 -6.58 -21.89 -5.69
C TYR A 652 -6.63 -21.35 -7.12
N VAL A 653 -7.81 -21.38 -7.76
CA VAL A 653 -8.02 -20.75 -9.06
C VAL A 653 -7.73 -19.26 -8.99
N TYR A 654 -8.22 -18.57 -7.96
CA TYR A 654 -7.91 -17.17 -7.71
C TYR A 654 -6.40 -16.96 -7.57
N ALA A 655 -5.74 -17.73 -6.69
CA ALA A 655 -4.30 -17.65 -6.49
C ALA A 655 -3.54 -17.79 -7.83
N TRP A 656 -3.94 -18.77 -8.65
CA TRP A 656 -3.37 -19.01 -9.98
C TRP A 656 -3.65 -17.89 -10.99
N THR A 657 -4.86 -17.32 -11.00
CA THR A 657 -5.18 -16.17 -11.88
C THR A 657 -4.54 -14.87 -11.41
N SER A 658 -4.17 -14.77 -10.13
CA SER A 658 -3.49 -13.61 -9.55
C SER A 658 -1.96 -13.65 -9.69
N GLU A 659 -1.40 -14.71 -10.30
CA GLU A 659 0.02 -14.79 -10.64
C GLU A 659 0.41 -13.74 -11.70
N GLU A 660 1.60 -13.13 -11.57
CA GLU A 660 2.07 -12.07 -12.46
C GLU A 660 2.09 -12.51 -13.94
N GLY A 661 1.61 -11.61 -14.82
CA GLY A 661 1.57 -11.83 -16.27
C GLY A 661 0.22 -12.36 -16.79
N ARG A 662 -0.74 -12.68 -15.92
CA ARG A 662 -2.10 -13.05 -16.31
C ARG A 662 -3.09 -11.90 -16.12
N ASP A 663 -4.05 -11.81 -17.04
CA ASP A 663 -5.09 -10.79 -17.00
C ASP A 663 -6.08 -11.09 -15.86
N TRP A 664 -6.28 -10.14 -14.94
CA TRP A 664 -7.24 -10.25 -13.83
C TRP A 664 -8.67 -10.53 -14.32
N ARG A 665 -9.00 -10.14 -15.55
CA ARG A 665 -10.28 -10.43 -16.20
C ARG A 665 -10.52 -11.93 -16.34
N MET A 666 -9.46 -12.74 -16.42
CA MET A 666 -9.53 -14.19 -16.52
C MET A 666 -10.29 -14.82 -15.35
N MET A 667 -10.13 -14.32 -14.13
CA MET A 667 -10.89 -14.78 -12.95
C MET A 667 -12.39 -14.60 -13.14
N PHE A 668 -12.80 -13.44 -13.64
CA PHE A 668 -14.20 -13.12 -13.89
C PHE A 668 -14.76 -13.92 -15.08
N LEU A 669 -13.97 -14.15 -16.12
CA LEU A 669 -14.36 -15.01 -17.25
C LEU A 669 -14.55 -16.47 -16.82
N ILE A 670 -13.65 -17.02 -16.00
CA ILE A 670 -13.80 -18.35 -15.40
C ILE A 670 -15.06 -18.39 -14.51
N SER A 671 -15.30 -17.33 -13.75
CA SER A 671 -16.51 -17.20 -12.92
C SER A 671 -17.78 -17.15 -13.78
N VAL A 672 -17.81 -16.41 -14.89
CA VAL A 672 -18.93 -16.40 -15.85
C VAL A 672 -19.18 -17.80 -16.41
N ALA A 673 -18.12 -18.52 -16.83
CA ALA A 673 -18.25 -19.89 -17.33
C ALA A 673 -18.84 -20.84 -16.27
N SER A 674 -18.40 -20.72 -15.01
CA SER A 674 -18.94 -21.51 -13.90
C SER A 674 -20.41 -21.22 -13.60
N VAL A 675 -20.83 -19.95 -13.70
CA VAL A 675 -22.23 -19.54 -13.50
C VAL A 675 -23.10 -19.99 -14.68
N ALA A 676 -22.59 -19.93 -15.91
CA ALA A 676 -23.29 -20.45 -17.08
C ALA A 676 -23.53 -21.96 -16.97
N ALA A 677 -22.53 -22.72 -16.50
CA ALA A 677 -22.70 -24.13 -16.18
C ALA A 677 -23.79 -24.31 -15.11
N ALA A 678 -23.73 -23.56 -14.00
CA ALA A 678 -24.73 -23.62 -12.94
C ALA A 678 -26.16 -23.29 -13.43
N LEU A 679 -26.32 -22.37 -14.39
CA LEU A 679 -27.60 -22.06 -15.03
C LEU A 679 -28.16 -23.25 -15.82
N VAL A 680 -27.30 -23.98 -16.55
CA VAL A 680 -27.70 -25.22 -17.24
C VAL A 680 -28.16 -26.27 -16.23
N TRP A 681 -27.41 -26.47 -15.14
CA TRP A 681 -27.82 -27.36 -14.05
C TRP A 681 -29.13 -26.92 -13.40
N CYS A 682 -29.33 -25.62 -13.18
CA CYS A 682 -30.58 -25.08 -12.64
C CYS A 682 -31.76 -25.37 -13.58
N GLY A 683 -31.59 -25.23 -14.90
CA GLY A 683 -32.59 -25.59 -15.90
C GLY A 683 -32.90 -27.09 -15.95
N MET A 684 -31.90 -27.95 -15.78
CA MET A 684 -32.10 -29.40 -15.68
C MET A 684 -32.87 -29.79 -14.42
N LEU A 685 -32.53 -29.19 -13.27
CA LEU A 685 -33.22 -29.40 -12.01
C LEU A 685 -34.65 -28.85 -12.05
N TRP A 686 -34.86 -27.70 -12.69
CA TRP A 686 -36.20 -27.16 -12.96
C TRP A 686 -37.06 -28.19 -13.69
N ARG A 687 -36.56 -28.78 -14.80
CA ARG A 687 -37.32 -29.79 -15.57
C ARG A 687 -37.60 -31.06 -14.76
N ARG A 688 -36.68 -31.45 -13.89
CA ARG A 688 -36.83 -32.64 -13.05
C ARG A 688 -37.82 -32.44 -11.89
N TRP A 689 -37.90 -31.22 -11.36
CA TRP A 689 -38.69 -30.89 -10.16
C TRP A 689 -39.90 -30.00 -10.46
N SER A 690 -40.21 -29.69 -11.72
CA SER A 690 -41.35 -28.85 -12.11
C SER A 690 -42.72 -29.42 -11.71
N GLY A 691 -42.79 -30.71 -11.35
CA GLY A 691 -43.99 -31.34 -10.78
C GLY A 691 -44.05 -31.32 -9.24
N LEU A 692 -42.99 -30.85 -8.56
CA LEU A 692 -42.85 -30.86 -7.09
C LEU A 692 -42.70 -29.44 -6.48
N LEU A 693 -42.47 -28.39 -7.30
CA LEU A 693 -42.01 -27.06 -6.87
C LEU A 693 -42.85 -25.87 -7.34
#